data_AF-A0AAW6A127-F1
#
_entry.id   AF-A0AAW6A127-F1
#
_cell.length_a   1.000
_cell.length_b   1.000
_cell.length_c   1.000
_cell.angle_alpha   90.00
_cell.angle_beta   90.00
_cell.angle_gamma   90.00
#
_symmetry.space_group_name_H-M   'P 1'
#
loop_
_entity.id
_entity.type
_entity.pdbx_description
1 polymer ?
#
loop_
_entity_poly.entity_id
_entity_poly.type
_entity_poly.pdbx_seq_one_letter_code
_entity_poly.pdbx_strand_id
1 'polypeptide(L)'
;MSGHNPFFSIIIPCYNCAEYLPECLSSLLAQDYTQWEAIVVNDASTDNSHDVASRFASQDSRIRLLDKENNEGLHLARKSGTALSTGEYILFLDSDDAFAEGTLDKIQSEIQKYTPDILRFGLLCKEQNGMSSHAARDFETWANANSSASNQKQLLSEVFISTNEYGRDWHVTHKAFRGSICRKAFDAMTGSRLERAEDSYEFLVLASMSNLEVTNTDIRGYVYNIGRGVTTDNMLSPDKFLMSASQIKSCWEEAKHFADSTESVLVKESATRLKERLTFTLMNEWKDRVSDNDKIEAAKSVAPIIGEVETATALMRFARDGAYASIEYLNPSTSAFLDWAALAEELTQDVHVLPVSYTQMKDAASRHIQEFKETQDLHKRQKKQTVKIFVSAHKLVSTFSSDIFQPVHVGSAKNPTRFPYYWSDADGENISDRNPRYCELTTQYWAWKNVDADYYGFCHYRRYFDFSETVHEKNAFGEIMDDYIDGATAKKYGLNDENIAKVVKQYDVITTPFGNLEKIIDKHGTPRALWEASPLLHDDDLKRCYQILCAMYPDYKEDAQDFFNGNKACFCNMFIMKKEIFFDYCEWMFPILEEFDKETDYSTYSKEALRTPGHLSERLLNIYLMHHKRIGSNWKFKELQCVHFTNPEPAEQLKPLDVTDKPIIPVVFAADDNYVPQLTATVYSAMKNADPSYFYDVTVLQRNIAWDKQERMRVFFKRFPNMNLRFTNVDRELAGYDLSTNNAHISVETYYRFLIQKVLPFYDKVLYLDSDIIINGDIAKLYNIDLQGKLLGAVRDIDFLGNLNVKHGKRMNYAKTVLKMKNPYDYFQAGVLVLNTKAMREHYTIRQWLTYASNPAFIYNDQDVLNAHCEGEVLYLPWEWNVVHDCGGRVGNLFVQAPNDIYDAYMKSRNNPQIIHYAGFQKPWTDPDCDFASIYWRYARETPFYERLLKRVVKATAPKTPVIVTPAKPPRAVGEDNPIRKIIDPIMPIGSRRRELLKSIGRTARGRR
;
A
#
# COMPACT_ATOMS: atom_id res chain seq x y z
N MET A 1 5.25 55.67 43.68
CA MET A 1 4.68 54.89 42.56
C MET A 1 4.36 53.52 43.11
N SER A 2 3.07 53.16 43.20
CA SER A 2 2.61 51.89 43.76
C SER A 2 3.07 50.74 42.86
N GLY A 3 4.02 49.94 43.37
CA GLY A 3 4.68 48.86 42.64
C GLY A 3 3.79 47.64 42.44
N HIS A 4 3.07 47.60 41.33
CA HIS A 4 2.65 46.34 40.71
C HIS A 4 3.53 46.10 39.49
N ASN A 5 4.30 45.00 39.51
CA ASN A 5 5.03 44.54 38.33
C ASN A 5 4.03 44.20 37.21
N PRO A 6 4.35 44.47 35.93
CA PRO A 6 3.50 44.07 34.83
C PRO A 6 3.32 42.54 34.81
N PHE A 7 2.18 42.06 34.33
CA PHE A 7 1.97 40.63 34.15
C PHE A 7 2.68 40.14 32.88
N PHE A 8 2.57 40.90 31.78
CA PHE A 8 3.27 40.60 30.53
C PHE A 8 4.39 41.60 30.23
N SER A 9 5.55 41.10 29.79
CA SER A 9 6.52 41.90 29.04
C SER A 9 6.49 41.46 27.57
N ILE A 10 6.21 42.39 26.66
CA ILE A 10 6.19 42.14 25.22
C ILE A 10 7.51 42.65 24.64
N ILE A 11 8.31 41.75 24.07
CA ILE A 11 9.60 42.09 23.46
C ILE A 11 9.39 42.26 21.96
N ILE A 12 9.72 43.45 21.45
CA ILE A 12 9.51 43.83 20.04
C ILE A 12 10.86 44.14 19.41
N PRO A 13 11.52 43.17 18.77
CA PRO A 13 12.72 43.42 17.99
C PRO A 13 12.37 44.23 16.74
N CYS A 14 13.15 45.28 16.46
CA CYS A 14 12.89 46.20 15.37
C CYS A 14 14.19 46.56 14.64
N TYR A 15 14.26 46.24 13.35
CA TYR A 15 15.28 46.72 12.44
C TYR A 15 14.64 47.10 11.11
N ASN A 16 14.70 48.38 10.75
CA ASN A 16 14.15 48.92 9.50
C ASN A 16 12.67 48.56 9.24
N CYS A 17 11.83 48.73 10.26
CA CYS A 17 10.40 48.38 10.23
C CYS A 17 9.49 49.61 10.43
N ALA A 18 9.94 50.82 10.06
CA ALA A 18 9.19 52.06 10.32
C ALA A 18 7.79 52.07 9.70
N GLU A 19 7.62 51.35 8.58
CA GLU A 19 6.35 51.20 7.88
C GLU A 19 5.32 50.42 8.71
N TYR A 20 5.74 49.34 9.37
CA TYR A 20 4.84 48.39 10.04
C TYR A 20 4.76 48.57 11.55
N LEU A 21 5.81 49.12 12.17
CA LEU A 21 5.89 49.34 13.62
C LEU A 21 4.69 50.13 14.21
N PRO A 22 4.10 51.14 13.53
CA PRO A 22 2.89 51.80 14.02
C PRO A 22 1.70 50.84 14.17
N GLU A 23 1.51 49.90 13.25
CA GLU A 23 0.44 48.88 13.31
C GLU A 23 0.68 47.95 14.51
N CYS A 24 1.92 47.45 14.64
CA CYS A 24 2.35 46.61 15.74
C CYS A 24 2.07 47.24 17.11
N LEU A 25 2.55 48.47 17.35
CA LEU A 25 2.37 49.17 18.63
C LEU A 25 0.92 49.58 18.90
N SER A 26 0.18 49.97 17.85
CA SER A 26 -1.24 50.30 17.99
C SER A 26 -2.07 49.06 18.40
N SER A 27 -1.69 47.87 17.94
CA SER A 27 -2.36 46.61 18.32
C SER A 27 -2.22 46.29 19.81
N LEU A 28 -1.11 46.69 20.43
CA LEU A 28 -0.88 46.56 21.88
C LEU A 28 -1.69 47.58 22.67
N LEU A 29 -1.70 48.84 22.23
CA LEU A 29 -2.49 49.89 22.87
C LEU A 29 -4.00 49.59 22.84
N ALA A 30 -4.45 48.86 21.83
CA ALA A 30 -5.84 48.43 21.68
C ALA A 30 -6.23 47.22 22.56
N GLN A 31 -5.32 46.64 23.34
CA GLN A 31 -5.65 45.50 24.22
C GLN A 31 -6.40 45.96 25.47
N ASP A 32 -7.50 45.28 25.80
CA ASP A 32 -8.32 45.55 27.00
C ASP A 32 -7.55 45.27 28.32
N TYR A 33 -6.64 44.29 28.29
CA TYR A 33 -5.81 43.95 29.43
C TYR A 33 -4.69 45.00 29.59
N THR A 34 -4.57 45.61 30.77
CA THR A 34 -3.70 46.80 30.96
C THR A 34 -2.38 46.52 31.67
N GLN A 35 -2.22 45.36 32.32
CA GLN A 35 -1.03 45.02 33.13
C GLN A 35 0.10 44.45 32.26
N TRP A 36 0.65 45.28 31.37
CA TRP A 36 1.77 44.90 30.51
C TRP A 36 2.79 46.03 30.34
N GLU A 37 4.01 45.66 29.96
CA GLU A 37 5.03 46.56 29.40
C GLU A 37 5.44 46.07 28.01
N ALA A 38 5.88 46.98 27.14
CA ALA A 38 6.47 46.66 25.85
C ALA A 38 7.89 47.21 25.80
N ILE A 39 8.84 46.40 25.34
CA ILE A 39 10.24 46.77 25.17
C ILE A 39 10.54 46.68 23.67
N VAL A 40 10.53 47.84 23.02
CA VAL A 40 10.94 47.99 21.62
C VAL A 40 12.45 48.03 21.59
N VAL A 41 13.07 47.01 20.99
CA VAL A 41 14.52 46.92 20.82
C VAL A 41 14.85 47.38 19.41
N ASN A 42 15.20 48.66 19.26
CA ASN A 42 15.67 49.19 17.98
C ASN A 42 17.12 48.76 17.74
N ASP A 43 17.31 47.79 16.86
CA ASP A 43 18.60 47.14 16.58
C ASP A 43 19.41 47.93 15.53
N ALA A 44 19.66 49.20 15.82
CA ALA A 44 20.35 50.16 14.95
C ALA A 44 19.69 50.38 13.57
N SER A 45 18.37 50.57 13.55
CA SER A 45 17.64 50.91 12.30
C SER A 45 18.21 52.17 11.64
N THR A 46 18.28 52.14 10.31
CA THR A 46 18.70 53.26 9.46
C THR A 46 17.53 54.00 8.82
N ASP A 47 16.30 53.50 8.99
CA ASP A 47 15.06 54.18 8.63
C ASP A 47 14.47 54.97 9.83
N ASN A 48 13.21 55.40 9.70
CA ASN A 48 12.52 56.19 10.73
C ASN A 48 12.01 55.35 11.93
N SER A 49 12.46 54.10 12.12
CA SER A 49 11.95 53.23 13.19
C SER A 49 12.20 53.81 14.59
N HIS A 50 13.37 54.44 14.78
CA HIS A 50 13.71 55.13 16.03
C HIS A 50 12.67 56.20 16.38
N ASP A 51 12.37 57.10 15.43
CA ASP A 51 11.43 58.20 15.65
C ASP A 51 10.02 57.71 15.94
N VAL A 52 9.59 56.65 15.24
CA VAL A 52 8.31 56.00 15.49
C VAL A 52 8.26 55.44 16.91
N ALA A 53 9.25 54.63 17.32
CA ALA A 53 9.28 54.02 18.64
C ALA A 53 9.35 55.07 19.76
N SER A 54 10.21 56.08 19.61
CA SER A 54 10.37 57.20 20.55
C SER A 54 9.06 57.97 20.74
N ARG A 55 8.31 58.20 19.66
CA ARG A 55 6.99 58.85 19.75
C ARG A 55 6.02 58.03 20.59
N PHE A 56 5.90 56.73 20.36
CA PHE A 56 5.01 55.87 21.13
C PHE A 56 5.44 55.77 22.61
N ALA A 57 6.73 55.63 22.89
CA ALA A 57 7.27 55.62 24.26
C ALA A 57 7.01 56.93 25.02
N SER A 58 6.97 58.06 24.33
CA SER A 58 6.61 59.36 24.93
C SER A 58 5.12 59.50 25.25
N GLN A 59 4.26 58.73 24.56
CA GLN A 59 2.80 58.80 24.68
C GLN A 59 2.23 57.81 25.70
N ASP A 60 2.87 56.65 25.88
CA ASP A 60 2.45 55.63 26.85
C ASP A 60 3.65 55.09 27.62
N SER A 61 3.66 55.30 28.94
CA SER A 61 4.75 54.90 29.83
C SER A 61 4.97 53.38 29.92
N ARG A 62 4.04 52.56 29.42
CA ARG A 62 4.21 51.10 29.33
C ARG A 62 5.16 50.70 28.19
N ILE A 63 5.40 51.59 27.23
CA ILE A 63 6.30 51.35 26.08
C ILE A 63 7.67 51.93 26.40
N ARG A 64 8.71 51.09 26.31
CA ARG A 64 10.11 51.44 26.55
C ARG A 64 10.90 51.19 25.28
N LEU A 65 11.73 52.16 24.89
CA LEU A 65 12.67 52.02 23.79
C LEU A 65 14.05 51.64 24.34
N LEU A 66 14.61 50.54 23.86
CA LEU A 66 16.02 50.20 23.95
C LEU A 66 16.64 50.45 22.58
N ASP A 67 17.53 51.44 22.49
CA ASP A 67 18.22 51.79 21.26
C ASP A 67 19.64 51.20 21.27
N LYS A 68 19.98 50.44 20.22
CA LYS A 68 21.28 49.75 20.09
C LYS A 68 22.16 50.49 19.10
N GLU A 69 23.46 50.56 19.40
CA GLU A 69 24.44 51.27 18.56
C GLU A 69 24.77 50.49 17.27
N ASN A 70 24.69 49.16 17.31
CA ASN A 70 25.00 48.28 16.18
C ASN A 70 23.84 47.31 15.95
N ASN A 71 23.64 46.91 14.70
CA ASN A 71 22.72 45.83 14.35
C ASN A 71 23.37 44.51 14.75
N GLU A 72 22.77 43.85 15.73
CA GLU A 72 23.24 42.57 16.29
C GLU A 72 22.37 41.38 15.85
N GLY A 73 21.27 41.64 15.13
CA GLY A 73 20.35 40.63 14.62
C GLY A 73 19.23 40.27 15.59
N LEU A 74 18.24 39.53 15.08
CA LEU A 74 16.98 39.24 15.74
C LEU A 74 17.16 38.51 17.09
N HIS A 75 18.01 37.49 17.13
CA HIS A 75 18.31 36.73 18.35
C HIS A 75 18.84 37.62 19.49
N LEU A 76 19.83 38.45 19.20
CA LEU A 76 20.46 39.32 20.20
C LEU A 76 19.55 40.48 20.59
N ALA A 77 18.70 40.98 19.68
CA ALA A 77 17.65 41.93 20.03
C ALA A 77 16.64 41.33 21.03
N ARG A 78 16.15 40.10 20.79
CA ARG A 78 15.28 39.38 21.73
C ARG A 78 15.97 39.14 23.08
N LYS A 79 17.26 38.77 23.08
CA LYS A 79 18.08 38.58 24.28
C LYS A 79 18.19 39.88 25.10
N SER A 80 18.54 41.01 24.47
CA SER A 80 18.63 42.31 25.15
C SER A 80 17.29 42.75 25.73
N GLY A 81 16.19 42.60 24.98
CA GLY A 81 14.85 42.93 25.45
C GLY A 81 14.40 42.05 26.63
N THR A 82 14.65 40.74 26.53
CA THR A 82 14.34 39.77 27.59
C THR A 82 15.09 40.09 28.89
N ALA A 83 16.35 40.51 28.81
CA ALA A 83 17.13 40.90 29.99
C ALA A 83 16.56 42.12 30.74
N LEU A 84 15.88 43.04 30.02
CA LEU A 84 15.24 44.23 30.60
C LEU A 84 13.79 44.00 31.08
N SER A 85 13.23 42.83 30.79
CA SER A 85 11.84 42.48 31.12
C SER A 85 11.61 42.29 32.62
N THR A 86 10.45 42.73 33.09
CA THR A 86 10.03 42.62 34.50
C THR A 86 8.75 41.81 34.69
N GLY A 87 8.11 41.42 33.58
CA GLY A 87 6.85 40.68 33.54
C GLY A 87 6.93 39.28 34.15
N GLU A 88 5.79 38.82 34.66
CA GLU A 88 5.58 37.44 35.10
C GLU A 88 5.63 36.46 33.91
N TYR A 89 5.12 36.88 32.75
CA TYR A 89 5.22 36.18 31.47
C TYR A 89 5.81 37.09 30.40
N ILE A 90 6.51 36.50 29.43
CA ILE A 90 7.15 37.18 28.30
C ILE A 90 6.52 36.69 27.00
N LEU A 91 6.21 37.62 26.10
CA LEU A 91 5.79 37.35 24.73
C LEU A 91 6.75 38.03 23.75
N PHE A 92 6.95 37.41 22.59
CA PHE A 92 7.68 38.00 21.47
C PHE A 92 6.69 38.43 20.40
N LEU A 93 6.81 39.67 19.93
CA LEU A 93 5.99 40.21 18.85
C LEU A 93 6.92 40.86 17.83
N ASP A 94 6.98 40.31 16.63
CA ASP A 94 7.81 40.88 15.58
C ASP A 94 7.21 42.22 15.09
N SER A 95 8.06 43.16 14.69
CA SER A 95 7.67 44.56 14.44
C SER A 95 6.84 44.77 13.17
N ASP A 96 6.73 43.75 12.32
CA ASP A 96 5.88 43.69 11.13
C ASP A 96 4.57 42.88 11.32
N ASP A 97 4.35 42.38 12.53
CA ASP A 97 3.16 41.64 12.97
C ASP A 97 2.34 42.43 14.02
N ALA A 98 1.21 41.85 14.45
CA ALA A 98 0.30 42.47 15.42
C ALA A 98 -0.39 41.45 16.32
N PHE A 99 -1.01 41.90 17.42
CA PHE A 99 -1.98 41.09 18.15
C PHE A 99 -3.42 41.39 17.72
N ALA A 100 -4.26 40.35 17.71
CA ALA A 100 -5.70 40.50 17.58
C ALA A 100 -6.32 41.09 18.86
N GLU A 101 -7.52 41.65 18.75
CA GLU A 101 -8.23 42.25 19.88
C GLU A 101 -8.55 41.22 20.98
N GLY A 102 -8.36 41.63 22.24
CA GLY A 102 -8.58 40.78 23.43
C GLY A 102 -7.61 39.62 23.60
N THR A 103 -6.47 39.60 22.88
CA THR A 103 -5.48 38.52 22.95
C THR A 103 -4.87 38.39 24.35
N LEU A 104 -4.41 39.49 24.93
CA LEU A 104 -3.74 39.46 26.24
C LEU A 104 -4.67 38.97 27.36
N ASP A 105 -5.95 39.35 27.33
CA ASP A 105 -6.95 38.91 28.33
C ASP A 105 -7.23 37.40 28.27
N LYS A 106 -7.37 36.86 27.05
CA LYS A 106 -7.57 35.42 26.81
C LYS A 106 -6.35 34.59 27.24
N ILE A 107 -5.15 35.04 26.88
CA ILE A 107 -3.88 34.40 27.28
C ILE A 107 -3.76 34.41 28.80
N GLN A 108 -4.06 35.53 29.45
CA GLN A 108 -3.98 35.66 30.90
C GLN A 108 -4.94 34.72 31.62
N SER A 109 -6.19 34.62 31.14
CA SER A 109 -7.20 33.72 31.68
C SER A 109 -6.75 32.25 31.63
N GLU A 110 -6.14 31.82 30.52
CA GLU A 110 -5.61 30.46 30.38
C GLU A 110 -4.39 30.22 31.28
N ILE A 111 -3.49 31.20 31.40
CA ILE A 111 -2.35 31.11 32.31
C ILE A 111 -2.82 30.97 33.77
N GLN A 112 -3.83 31.72 34.21
CA GLN A 112 -4.34 31.61 35.58
C GLN A 112 -4.92 30.22 35.88
N LYS A 113 -5.49 29.56 34.86
CA LYS A 113 -6.12 28.25 35.01
C LYS A 113 -5.12 27.11 35.18
N TYR A 114 -3.98 27.17 34.50
CA TYR A 114 -3.03 26.05 34.43
C TYR A 114 -1.62 26.38 34.94
N THR A 115 -1.27 27.66 35.07
CA THR A 115 0.06 28.17 35.43
C THR A 115 1.19 27.48 34.65
N PRO A 116 1.16 27.45 33.31
CA PRO A 116 2.16 26.73 32.52
C PRO A 116 3.50 27.48 32.48
N ASP A 117 4.58 26.79 32.13
CA ASP A 117 5.85 27.44 31.79
C ASP A 117 5.81 28.04 30.38
N ILE A 118 5.04 27.41 29.49
CA ILE A 118 4.77 27.86 28.13
C ILE A 118 3.26 27.74 27.86
N LEU A 119 2.60 28.83 27.47
CA LEU A 119 1.28 28.77 26.86
C LEU A 119 1.42 29.01 25.35
N ARG A 120 1.13 27.99 24.54
CA ARG A 120 1.02 28.12 23.08
C ARG A 120 -0.40 28.50 22.71
N PHE A 121 -0.54 29.60 21.97
CA PHE A 121 -1.82 30.07 21.43
C PHE A 121 -1.77 30.07 19.90
N GLY A 122 -2.89 30.36 19.25
CA GLY A 122 -2.99 30.30 17.79
C GLY A 122 -2.66 31.61 17.09
N LEU A 123 -2.46 31.53 15.78
CA LEU A 123 -2.22 32.66 14.90
C LEU A 123 -3.28 32.79 13.79
N LEU A 124 -3.41 33.98 13.23
CA LEU A 124 -4.10 34.30 11.98
C LEU A 124 -3.03 34.64 10.95
N CYS A 125 -3.03 33.99 9.80
CA CYS A 125 -2.07 34.24 8.73
C CYS A 125 -2.69 35.13 7.66
N LYS A 126 -2.10 36.31 7.42
CA LYS A 126 -2.54 37.26 6.40
C LYS A 126 -1.50 37.35 5.29
N GLU A 127 -1.93 37.05 4.06
CA GLU A 127 -1.12 37.24 2.86
C GLU A 127 -0.79 38.71 2.60
N GLN A 128 0.48 38.98 2.32
CA GLN A 128 1.03 40.29 1.96
C GLN A 128 1.96 40.13 0.75
N ASN A 129 2.25 41.23 0.05
CA ASN A 129 3.27 41.32 -1.00
C ASN A 129 3.19 40.24 -2.11
N GLY A 130 1.99 39.75 -2.43
CA GLY A 130 1.76 38.80 -3.52
C GLY A 130 1.88 37.31 -3.14
N MET A 131 2.03 37.00 -1.85
CA MET A 131 2.02 35.62 -1.37
C MET A 131 0.71 34.88 -1.69
N SER A 132 0.82 33.59 -1.99
CA SER A 132 -0.32 32.72 -2.30
C SER A 132 -1.26 32.56 -1.09
N SER A 133 -2.56 32.79 -1.31
CA SER A 133 -3.60 32.51 -0.30
C SER A 133 -3.69 31.03 0.08
N HIS A 134 -3.12 30.11 -0.71
CA HIS A 134 -3.00 28.71 -0.32
C HIS A 134 -1.88 28.53 0.71
N ALA A 135 -0.70 29.11 0.46
CA ALA A 135 0.43 29.05 1.38
C ALA A 135 0.09 29.67 2.75
N ALA A 136 -0.66 30.79 2.76
CA ALA A 136 -1.12 31.42 4.00
C ALA A 136 -2.04 30.48 4.81
N ARG A 137 -3.02 29.83 4.15
CA ARG A 137 -3.95 28.89 4.80
C ARG A 137 -3.27 27.62 5.30
N ASP A 138 -2.31 27.09 4.53
CA ASP A 138 -1.57 25.88 4.90
C ASP A 138 -0.69 26.16 6.12
N PHE A 139 0.00 27.30 6.12
CA PHE A 139 0.79 27.74 7.27
C PHE A 139 -0.08 27.98 8.50
N GLU A 140 -1.21 28.67 8.36
CA GLU A 140 -2.16 28.88 9.48
C GLU A 140 -2.65 27.53 10.04
N THR A 141 -3.03 26.60 9.17
CA THR A 141 -3.55 25.29 9.57
C THR A 141 -2.48 24.48 10.33
N TRP A 142 -1.25 24.46 9.81
CA TRP A 142 -0.13 23.76 10.44
C TRP A 142 0.25 24.40 11.79
N ALA A 143 0.46 25.73 11.81
CA ALA A 143 0.86 26.45 13.01
C ALA A 143 -0.21 26.39 14.13
N ASN A 144 -1.47 26.18 13.76
CA ASN A 144 -2.59 26.03 14.68
C ASN A 144 -2.99 24.59 15.00
N ALA A 145 -2.22 23.59 14.56
CA ALA A 145 -2.51 22.20 14.87
C ALA A 145 -2.59 21.99 16.39
N ASN A 146 -3.72 21.46 16.86
CA ASN A 146 -3.99 21.21 18.27
C ASN A 146 -3.04 20.15 18.84
N SER A 147 -2.62 20.37 20.08
CA SER A 147 -1.76 19.47 20.86
C SER A 147 -2.28 19.39 22.29
N SER A 148 -2.01 18.26 22.95
CA SER A 148 -2.29 18.12 24.38
C SER A 148 -1.28 18.92 25.19
N ALA A 149 -1.54 19.08 26.50
CA ALA A 149 -0.51 19.59 27.39
C ALA A 149 0.69 18.63 27.41
N SER A 150 1.90 19.19 27.30
CA SER A 150 3.13 18.42 27.13
C SER A 150 4.08 18.71 28.27
N ASN A 151 4.56 17.65 28.94
CA ASN A 151 5.70 17.79 29.83
C ASN A 151 6.99 18.00 29.03
N GLN A 152 8.10 18.36 29.69
CA GLN A 152 9.38 18.60 29.01
C GLN A 152 9.78 17.52 28.01
N LYS A 153 9.67 16.24 28.40
CA LYS A 153 10.05 15.12 27.54
C LYS A 153 9.15 15.07 26.30
N GLN A 154 7.84 15.17 26.50
CA GLN A 154 6.87 15.18 25.42
C GLN A 154 7.09 16.37 24.48
N LEU A 155 7.33 17.56 25.02
CA LEU A 155 7.57 18.78 24.26
C LEU A 155 8.79 18.63 23.33
N LEU A 156 9.95 18.24 23.88
CA LEU A 156 11.16 18.05 23.09
C LEU A 156 10.99 16.94 22.03
N SER A 157 10.30 15.85 22.40
CA SER A 157 10.02 14.76 21.46
C SER A 157 9.07 15.17 20.33
N GLU A 158 7.97 15.86 20.62
CA GLU A 158 6.98 16.30 19.63
C GLU A 158 7.55 17.36 18.68
N VAL A 159 8.34 18.28 19.21
CA VAL A 159 8.89 19.40 18.44
C VAL A 159 10.09 18.94 17.63
N PHE A 160 11.10 18.31 18.23
CA PHE A 160 12.38 18.06 17.55
C PHE A 160 12.58 16.63 17.08
N ILE A 161 12.13 15.62 17.84
CA ILE A 161 12.46 14.20 17.56
C ILE A 161 11.44 13.51 16.65
N SER A 162 10.20 13.98 16.66
CA SER A 162 9.08 13.44 15.88
C SER A 162 9.47 13.12 14.44
N THR A 163 9.02 11.95 13.96
CA THR A 163 9.23 11.47 12.59
C THR A 163 8.32 12.14 11.56
N ASN A 164 7.42 13.03 12.00
CA ASN A 164 6.66 13.87 11.09
C ASN A 164 7.61 14.85 10.38
N GLU A 165 7.69 14.77 9.06
CA GLU A 165 8.60 15.58 8.22
C GLU A 165 8.45 17.09 8.45
N TYR A 166 7.24 17.56 8.73
CA TYR A 166 6.95 18.98 9.01
C TYR A 166 7.06 19.36 10.49
N GLY A 167 7.17 18.37 11.38
CA GLY A 167 7.28 18.57 12.83
C GLY A 167 6.12 19.34 13.47
N ARG A 168 6.27 19.62 14.77
CA ARG A 168 5.44 20.59 15.52
C ARG A 168 6.15 21.94 15.54
N ASP A 169 5.37 23.01 15.51
CA ASP A 169 5.84 24.38 15.49
C ASP A 169 6.81 24.74 16.63
N TRP A 170 7.92 25.41 16.28
CA TRP A 170 8.92 25.95 17.21
C TRP A 170 8.97 27.49 17.28
N HIS A 171 8.13 28.21 16.51
CA HIS A 171 8.20 29.66 16.48
C HIS A 171 7.90 30.25 17.86
N VAL A 172 8.71 31.20 18.32
CA VAL A 172 8.57 31.77 19.67
C VAL A 172 7.44 32.80 19.78
N THR A 173 6.89 33.26 18.66
CA THR A 173 6.02 34.44 18.56
C THR A 173 4.59 34.23 19.06
N HIS A 174 3.99 33.05 18.86
CA HIS A 174 2.65 32.71 19.35
C HIS A 174 2.70 31.87 20.65
N LYS A 175 3.63 32.22 21.54
CA LYS A 175 3.84 31.57 22.84
C LYS A 175 4.06 32.61 23.95
N ALA A 176 3.49 32.36 25.13
CA ALA A 176 3.75 33.12 26.34
C ALA A 176 4.61 32.29 27.30
N PHE A 177 5.77 32.80 27.66
CA PHE A 177 6.76 32.08 28.46
C PHE A 177 6.81 32.62 29.89
N ARG A 178 6.86 31.76 30.90
CA ARG A 178 7.09 32.18 32.28
C ARG A 178 8.40 32.98 32.36
N GLY A 179 8.33 34.22 32.82
CA GLY A 179 9.42 35.19 32.71
C GLY A 179 10.69 34.76 33.43
N SER A 180 10.58 34.05 34.56
CA SER A 180 11.76 33.49 35.27
C SER A 180 12.51 32.44 34.45
N ILE A 181 11.78 31.60 33.70
CA ILE A 181 12.35 30.57 32.84
C ILE A 181 12.90 31.21 31.56
N CYS A 182 12.14 32.10 30.93
CA CYS A 182 12.53 32.77 29.69
C CYS A 182 13.80 33.60 29.87
N ARG A 183 13.90 34.41 30.95
CA ARG A 183 15.14 35.15 31.27
C ARG A 183 16.34 34.22 31.49
N LYS A 184 16.16 33.12 32.23
CA LYS A 184 17.22 32.13 32.45
C LYS A 184 17.66 31.45 31.15
N ALA A 185 16.71 31.11 30.28
CA ALA A 185 16.98 30.51 28.98
C ALA A 185 17.78 31.45 28.08
N PHE A 186 17.33 32.69 27.91
CA PHE A 186 18.03 33.70 27.10
C PHE A 186 19.39 34.09 27.68
N ASP A 187 19.58 34.07 28.99
CA ASP A 187 20.90 34.28 29.61
C ASP A 187 21.89 33.18 29.20
N ALA A 188 21.44 31.92 29.17
CA ALA A 188 22.23 30.76 28.76
C ALA A 188 22.45 30.62 27.24
N MET A 189 21.69 31.34 26.42
CA MET A 189 21.87 31.34 24.96
C MET A 189 23.17 32.02 24.54
N THR A 190 23.62 31.74 23.32
CA THR A 190 24.85 32.30 22.74
C THR A 190 24.83 33.83 22.67
N GLY A 191 26.02 34.42 22.63
CA GLY A 191 26.24 35.83 22.30
C GLY A 191 26.51 36.04 20.81
N SER A 192 26.54 34.96 20.01
CA SER A 192 26.73 35.00 18.57
C SER A 192 25.48 35.53 17.85
N ARG A 193 25.68 36.28 16.77
CA ARG A 193 24.62 36.70 15.86
C ARG A 193 24.11 35.49 15.07
N LEU A 194 22.80 35.26 15.10
CA LEU A 194 22.10 34.24 14.33
C LEU A 194 21.12 34.92 13.37
N GLU A 195 21.15 34.52 12.09
CA GLU A 195 20.45 35.21 10.99
C GLU A 195 19.27 34.42 10.41
N ARG A 196 19.30 33.09 10.51
CA ARG A 196 18.29 32.23 9.88
C ARG A 196 17.98 31.04 10.77
N ALA A 197 16.68 30.80 10.97
CA ALA A 197 16.13 29.75 11.84
C ALA A 197 16.52 29.89 13.32
N GLU A 198 16.87 31.10 13.77
CA GLU A 198 17.30 31.39 15.13
C GLU A 198 16.25 31.02 16.19
N ASP A 199 14.97 31.16 15.85
CA ASP A 199 13.85 30.76 16.69
C ASP A 199 13.86 29.26 17.03
N SER A 200 14.36 28.40 16.13
CA SER A 200 14.51 26.97 16.39
C SER A 200 15.54 26.67 17.47
N TYR A 201 16.64 27.44 17.51
CA TYR A 201 17.63 27.40 18.58
C TYR A 201 17.06 27.98 19.89
N GLU A 202 16.45 29.15 19.82
CA GLU A 202 15.83 29.81 20.98
C GLU A 202 14.81 28.88 21.65
N PHE A 203 13.96 28.23 20.86
CA PHE A 203 12.94 27.35 21.36
C PHE A 203 13.49 26.03 21.89
N LEU A 204 14.58 25.49 21.33
CA LEU A 204 15.26 24.33 21.91
C LEU A 204 15.72 24.62 23.35
N VAL A 205 16.36 25.77 23.56
CA VAL A 205 16.83 26.19 24.89
C VAL A 205 15.64 26.42 25.82
N LEU A 206 14.61 27.15 25.38
CA LEU A 206 13.39 27.39 26.18
C LEU A 206 12.68 26.09 26.57
N ALA A 207 12.49 25.17 25.62
CA ALA A 207 11.87 23.86 25.86
C ALA A 207 12.70 23.01 26.82
N SER A 208 14.03 23.05 26.72
CA SER A 208 14.93 22.32 27.63
C SER A 208 14.88 22.80 29.08
N MET A 209 14.36 24.01 29.33
CA MET A 209 14.23 24.61 30.66
C MET A 209 12.78 24.69 31.17
N SER A 210 11.81 24.24 30.36
CA SER A 210 10.38 24.29 30.68
C SER A 210 9.85 22.90 31.04
N ASN A 211 8.97 22.80 32.04
CA ASN A 211 8.39 21.53 32.49
C ASN A 211 6.98 21.29 31.96
N LEU A 212 6.19 22.35 31.76
CA LEU A 212 4.79 22.24 31.33
C LEU A 212 4.48 23.25 30.22
N GLU A 213 4.10 22.73 29.06
CA GLU A 213 3.43 23.51 28.02
C GLU A 213 1.93 23.19 28.03
N VAL A 214 1.10 24.25 27.97
CA VAL A 214 -0.34 24.15 27.69
C VAL A 214 -0.61 24.75 26.32
N THR A 215 -1.51 24.14 25.55
CA THR A 215 -1.90 24.62 24.23
C THR A 215 -3.36 25.03 24.24
N ASN A 216 -3.65 26.22 23.72
CA ASN A 216 -5.01 26.67 23.39
C ASN A 216 -4.95 27.47 22.08
N THR A 217 -4.97 26.77 20.94
CA THR A 217 -4.88 27.45 19.65
C THR A 217 -6.16 28.18 19.27
N ASP A 218 -7.30 27.89 19.89
CA ASP A 218 -8.57 28.60 19.65
C ASP A 218 -8.45 30.10 19.95
N ILE A 219 -7.49 30.49 20.79
CA ILE A 219 -7.03 31.87 20.92
C ILE A 219 -6.19 32.23 19.69
N ARG A 220 -6.86 32.64 18.60
CA ARG A 220 -6.25 33.16 17.37
C ARG A 220 -5.72 34.59 17.58
N GLY A 221 -4.69 34.70 18.41
CA GLY A 221 -4.22 35.96 18.98
C GLY A 221 -3.07 36.63 18.22
N TYR A 222 -2.19 35.85 17.60
CA TYR A 222 -1.06 36.38 16.84
C TYR A 222 -1.46 36.64 15.39
N VAL A 223 -1.29 37.86 14.86
CA VAL A 223 -1.56 38.17 13.46
C VAL A 223 -0.24 38.16 12.70
N TYR A 224 0.01 37.06 11.99
CA TYR A 224 1.22 36.83 11.19
C TYR A 224 1.01 37.33 9.75
N ASN A 225 1.83 38.28 9.31
CA ASN A 225 1.75 38.88 7.97
C ASN A 225 2.72 38.20 6.99
N ILE A 226 2.33 37.04 6.46
CA ILE A 226 3.18 36.27 5.53
C ILE A 226 3.45 37.06 4.24
N GLY A 227 4.73 37.24 3.91
CA GLY A 227 5.17 38.06 2.77
C GLY A 227 5.75 39.42 3.19
N ARG A 228 5.62 39.83 4.46
CA ARG A 228 6.44 40.88 5.07
C ARG A 228 7.77 40.27 5.56
N GLY A 229 8.79 41.11 5.71
CA GLY A 229 10.10 40.69 6.18
C GLY A 229 10.83 39.74 5.21
N VAL A 230 11.31 38.61 5.75
CA VAL A 230 12.18 37.65 5.04
C VAL A 230 11.41 36.54 4.30
N THR A 231 10.10 36.44 4.49
CA THR A 231 9.28 35.36 3.93
C THR A 231 8.88 35.68 2.49
N THR A 232 9.33 34.88 1.53
CA THR A 232 9.04 35.07 0.09
C THR A 232 9.19 33.75 -0.68
N ASP A 233 8.44 33.61 -1.77
CA ASP A 233 8.49 32.49 -2.73
C ASP A 233 9.41 32.77 -3.94
N ASN A 234 10.11 33.89 -3.95
CA ASN A 234 11.03 34.26 -5.03
C ASN A 234 12.16 33.23 -5.25
N MET A 235 12.59 33.07 -6.50
CA MET A 235 13.75 32.25 -6.87
C MET A 235 15.03 32.74 -6.19
N LEU A 236 15.89 31.80 -5.81
CA LEU A 236 17.18 32.03 -5.17
C LEU A 236 18.31 31.93 -6.21
N SER A 237 19.20 32.92 -6.21
CA SER A 237 20.51 32.76 -6.87
C SER A 237 21.39 31.80 -6.06
N PRO A 238 22.38 31.14 -6.68
CA PRO A 238 23.32 30.28 -5.97
C PRO A 238 23.95 30.96 -4.75
N ASP A 239 24.43 32.21 -4.90
CA ASP A 239 25.05 32.95 -3.79
C ASP A 239 24.10 33.16 -2.60
N LYS A 240 22.83 33.49 -2.84
CA LYS A 240 21.83 33.65 -1.78
C LYS A 240 21.50 32.33 -1.09
N PHE A 241 21.48 31.23 -1.86
CA PHE A 241 21.29 29.88 -1.33
C PHE A 241 22.48 29.45 -0.45
N LEU A 242 23.72 29.69 -0.88
CA LEU A 242 24.93 29.43 -0.08
C LEU A 242 24.97 30.24 1.21
N MET A 243 24.63 31.54 1.13
CA MET A 243 24.55 32.41 2.31
C MET A 243 23.53 31.84 3.31
N SER A 244 22.37 31.42 2.83
CA SER A 244 21.33 30.79 3.65
C SER A 244 21.80 29.51 4.32
N ALA A 245 22.52 28.66 3.59
CA ALA A 245 23.10 27.43 4.14
C ALA A 245 24.10 27.72 5.25
N SER A 246 24.93 28.75 5.09
CA SER A 246 25.91 29.17 6.09
C SER A 246 25.24 29.71 7.36
N GLN A 247 24.19 30.51 7.20
CA GLN A 247 23.41 31.06 8.31
C GLN A 247 22.66 29.98 9.10
N ILE A 248 22.02 29.04 8.40
CA ILE A 248 21.36 27.89 9.02
C ILE A 248 22.37 27.00 9.77
N LYS A 249 23.57 26.81 9.20
CA LYS A 249 24.64 26.06 9.84
C LYS A 249 25.03 26.66 11.18
N SER A 250 25.26 27.98 11.23
CA SER A 250 25.58 28.67 12.48
C SER A 250 24.51 28.43 13.56
N CYS A 251 23.23 28.37 13.16
CA CYS A 251 22.14 28.11 14.10
C CYS A 251 22.19 26.70 14.71
N TRP A 252 22.35 25.64 13.91
CA TRP A 252 22.43 24.28 14.49
C TRP A 252 23.74 24.04 15.23
N GLU A 253 24.82 24.76 14.91
CA GLU A 253 26.10 24.65 15.62
C GLU A 253 25.94 25.20 17.04
N GLU A 254 25.29 26.35 17.20
CA GLU A 254 24.96 26.91 18.51
C GLU A 254 23.96 26.01 19.28
N ALA A 255 22.99 25.39 18.60
CA ALA A 255 22.11 24.39 19.20
C ALA A 255 22.87 23.17 19.72
N LYS A 256 23.86 22.69 18.95
CA LYS A 256 24.74 21.61 19.36
C LYS A 256 25.64 22.02 20.52
N HIS A 257 26.25 23.21 20.47
CA HIS A 257 27.08 23.74 21.56
C HIS A 257 26.30 23.85 22.86
N PHE A 258 25.07 24.36 22.81
CA PHE A 258 24.18 24.36 23.96
C PHE A 258 23.90 22.94 24.45
N ALA A 259 23.51 22.02 23.56
CA ALA A 259 23.19 20.65 23.95
C ALA A 259 24.38 19.90 24.58
N ASP A 260 25.59 20.12 24.06
CA ASP A 260 26.85 19.56 24.58
C ASP A 260 27.20 20.10 25.97
N SER A 261 26.77 21.32 26.30
CA SER A 261 26.90 21.90 27.66
C SER A 261 25.95 21.27 28.69
N THR A 262 24.98 20.47 28.25
CA THR A 262 24.01 19.79 29.12
C THR A 262 24.35 18.31 29.31
N GLU A 263 23.89 17.73 30.42
CA GLU A 263 23.92 16.28 30.63
C GLU A 263 22.71 15.54 30.02
N SER A 264 21.74 16.29 29.45
CA SER A 264 20.49 15.71 28.97
C SER A 264 20.66 15.02 27.62
N VAL A 265 20.54 13.69 27.62
CA VAL A 265 20.52 12.88 26.39
C VAL A 265 19.42 13.36 25.42
N LEU A 266 18.27 13.74 25.96
CA LEU A 266 17.13 14.19 25.15
C LEU A 266 17.40 15.52 24.42
N VAL A 267 18.13 16.44 25.06
CA VAL A 267 18.52 17.73 24.44
C VAL A 267 19.56 17.50 23.34
N LYS A 268 20.51 16.59 23.57
CA LYS A 268 21.51 16.18 22.55
C LYS A 268 20.86 15.53 21.33
N GLU A 269 19.89 14.65 21.56
CA GLU A 269 19.10 14.06 20.48
C GLU A 269 18.29 15.13 19.73
N SER A 270 17.64 16.04 20.46
CA SER A 270 16.85 17.14 19.87
C SER A 270 17.71 18.06 18.99
N ALA A 271 18.93 18.42 19.41
CA ALA A 271 19.85 19.21 18.61
C ALA A 271 20.32 18.47 17.34
N THR A 272 20.55 17.16 17.44
CA THR A 272 20.89 16.32 16.28
C THR A 272 19.75 16.30 15.26
N ARG A 273 18.51 16.11 15.72
CA ARG A 273 17.32 16.11 14.87
C ARG A 273 16.99 17.49 14.31
N LEU A 274 17.29 18.55 15.04
CA LEU A 274 17.17 19.92 14.55
C LEU A 274 18.06 20.15 13.32
N LYS A 275 19.33 19.72 13.37
CA LYS A 275 20.23 19.76 12.20
C LYS A 275 19.60 19.05 11.00
N GLU A 276 19.10 17.84 11.19
CA GLU A 276 18.46 17.07 10.10
C GLU A 276 17.28 17.81 9.47
N ARG A 277 16.39 18.41 10.30
CA ARG A 277 15.21 19.14 9.80
C ARG A 277 15.58 20.45 9.10
N LEU A 278 16.59 21.16 9.60
CA LEU A 278 17.09 22.37 8.97
C LEU A 278 17.74 22.06 7.62
N THR A 279 18.54 21.00 7.53
CA THR A 279 19.11 20.53 6.25
C THR A 279 18.03 20.08 5.27
N PHE A 280 17.01 19.35 5.76
CA PHE A 280 15.84 18.96 4.96
C PHE A 280 15.14 20.18 4.36
N THR A 281 14.90 21.21 5.16
CA THR A 281 14.23 22.45 4.74
C THR A 281 15.06 23.20 3.71
N LEU A 282 16.36 23.39 3.98
CA LEU A 282 17.30 24.02 3.05
C LEU A 282 17.34 23.29 1.70
N MET A 283 17.44 21.96 1.69
CA MET A 283 17.51 21.20 0.45
C MET A 283 16.19 21.17 -0.33
N ASN A 284 15.04 21.39 0.33
CA ASN A 284 13.79 21.64 -0.38
C ASN A 284 13.79 23.02 -1.05
N GLU A 285 14.36 24.06 -0.43
CA GLU A 285 14.56 25.35 -1.12
C GLU A 285 15.46 25.20 -2.34
N TRP A 286 16.49 24.36 -2.27
CA TRP A 286 17.29 24.00 -3.45
C TRP A 286 16.43 23.39 -4.56
N LYS A 287 15.52 22.48 -4.20
CA LYS A 287 14.69 21.77 -5.18
C LYS A 287 13.66 22.68 -5.85
N ASP A 288 13.10 23.62 -5.09
CA ASP A 288 11.92 24.41 -5.49
C ASP A 288 12.26 25.84 -5.93
N ARG A 289 13.33 26.43 -5.40
CA ARG A 289 13.66 27.85 -5.58
C ARG A 289 15.00 28.11 -6.29
N VAL A 290 15.84 27.09 -6.51
CA VAL A 290 17.04 27.22 -7.36
C VAL A 290 16.69 26.81 -8.79
N SER A 291 17.19 27.55 -9.78
CA SER A 291 16.91 27.27 -11.20
C SER A 291 17.49 25.91 -11.62
N ASP A 292 16.85 25.22 -12.57
CA ASP A 292 17.32 23.90 -13.02
C ASP A 292 18.77 23.93 -13.57
N ASN A 293 19.19 25.05 -14.17
CA ASN A 293 20.54 25.24 -14.68
C ASN A 293 21.59 25.36 -13.57
N ASP A 294 21.22 25.88 -12.40
CA ASP A 294 22.15 26.17 -11.32
C ASP A 294 22.18 25.08 -10.23
N LYS A 295 21.25 24.12 -10.27
CA LYS A 295 21.06 23.11 -9.22
C LYS A 295 22.31 22.31 -8.90
N ILE A 296 23.03 21.82 -9.91
CA ILE A 296 24.24 21.01 -9.70
C ILE A 296 25.35 21.83 -9.03
N GLU A 297 25.59 23.07 -9.50
CA GLU A 297 26.61 23.95 -8.95
C GLU A 297 26.27 24.36 -7.51
N ALA A 298 25.01 24.71 -7.25
CA ALA A 298 24.54 25.07 -5.91
C ALA A 298 24.68 23.89 -4.93
N ALA A 299 24.36 22.66 -5.35
CA ALA A 299 24.53 21.47 -4.52
C ALA A 299 26.01 21.14 -4.24
N LYS A 300 26.90 21.28 -5.24
CA LYS A 300 28.35 21.14 -5.02
C LYS A 300 28.87 22.15 -4.01
N SER A 301 28.41 23.39 -4.13
CA SER A 301 28.88 24.50 -3.32
C SER A 301 28.34 24.46 -1.88
N VAL A 302 27.19 23.82 -1.64
CA VAL A 302 26.60 23.68 -0.31
C VAL A 302 27.14 22.48 0.48
N ALA A 303 27.64 21.45 -0.20
CA ALA A 303 28.12 20.22 0.43
C ALA A 303 29.22 20.45 1.51
N PRO A 304 30.23 21.32 1.30
CA PRO A 304 31.22 21.62 2.34
C PRO A 304 30.64 22.38 3.54
N ILE A 305 29.49 23.03 3.37
CA ILE A 305 28.84 23.83 4.42
C ILE A 305 28.03 22.90 5.32
N ILE A 306 27.08 22.17 4.75
CA ILE A 306 26.09 21.39 5.51
C ILE A 306 26.47 19.93 5.74
N GLY A 307 27.46 19.45 4.98
CA GLY A 307 27.96 18.07 4.99
C GLY A 307 27.73 17.36 3.65
N GLU A 308 28.74 16.65 3.18
CA GLU A 308 28.71 15.92 1.91
C GLU A 308 27.67 14.80 1.94
N VAL A 309 27.61 14.05 3.04
CA VAL A 309 26.67 12.93 3.22
C VAL A 309 25.23 13.43 3.32
N GLU A 310 24.99 14.52 4.04
CA GLU A 310 23.67 15.14 4.16
C GLU A 310 23.17 15.65 2.81
N THR A 311 24.05 16.32 2.04
CA THR A 311 23.75 16.79 0.69
C THR A 311 23.46 15.62 -0.24
N ALA A 312 24.31 14.60 -0.23
CA ALA A 312 24.14 13.39 -1.03
C ALA A 312 22.85 12.63 -0.67
N THR A 313 22.47 12.59 0.61
CA THR A 313 21.21 11.96 1.06
C THR A 313 20.00 12.70 0.49
N ALA A 314 20.00 14.03 0.51
CA ALA A 314 18.92 14.82 -0.08
C ALA A 314 18.85 14.65 -1.61
N LEU A 315 20.01 14.63 -2.29
CA LEU A 315 20.09 14.38 -3.73
C LEU A 315 19.58 12.98 -4.10
N MET A 316 19.92 11.93 -3.34
CA MET A 316 19.38 10.58 -3.56
C MET A 316 17.86 10.53 -3.35
N ARG A 317 17.34 11.26 -2.35
CA ARG A 317 15.88 11.39 -2.16
C ARG A 317 15.21 12.03 -3.37
N PHE A 318 15.73 13.15 -3.87
CA PHE A 318 15.18 13.79 -5.06
C PHE A 318 15.38 12.95 -6.32
N ALA A 319 16.46 12.19 -6.41
CA ALA A 319 16.72 11.29 -7.53
C ALA A 319 15.72 10.12 -7.55
N ARG A 320 15.46 9.53 -6.38
CA ARG A 320 14.41 8.53 -6.16
C ARG A 320 13.06 9.07 -6.62
N ASP A 321 12.68 10.24 -6.13
CA ASP A 321 11.37 10.85 -6.43
C ASP A 321 11.23 11.18 -7.92
N GLY A 322 12.29 11.73 -8.54
CA GLY A 322 12.31 12.03 -9.96
C GLY A 322 12.27 10.78 -10.85
N ALA A 323 13.00 9.72 -10.50
CA ALA A 323 12.98 8.45 -11.21
C ALA A 323 11.61 7.77 -11.11
N TYR A 324 11.03 7.73 -9.91
CA TYR A 324 9.69 7.21 -9.68
C TYR A 324 8.63 8.00 -10.44
N ALA A 325 8.69 9.33 -10.39
CA ALA A 325 7.79 10.21 -11.14
C ALA A 325 7.88 9.99 -12.65
N SER A 326 9.07 9.73 -13.18
CA SER A 326 9.28 9.46 -14.61
C SER A 326 8.68 8.13 -15.07
N ILE A 327 8.46 7.20 -14.16
CA ILE A 327 7.82 5.90 -14.44
C ILE A 327 6.29 6.02 -14.29
N GLU A 328 5.81 6.69 -13.23
CA GLU A 328 4.39 6.69 -12.88
C GLU A 328 3.61 7.93 -13.35
N TYR A 329 4.19 9.12 -13.36
CA TYR A 329 3.46 10.37 -13.52
C TYR A 329 3.91 11.11 -14.78
N LEU A 330 3.27 10.84 -15.92
CA LEU A 330 3.08 11.76 -17.08
C LEU A 330 4.21 12.74 -17.47
N ASN A 331 5.48 12.46 -17.19
CA ASN A 331 6.57 13.39 -17.48
C ASN A 331 7.84 12.66 -17.94
N PRO A 332 7.87 12.17 -19.18
CA PRO A 332 9.00 11.43 -19.73
C PRO A 332 10.24 12.31 -20.04
N SER A 333 10.20 13.62 -19.77
CA SER A 333 11.14 14.58 -20.38
C SER A 333 12.30 15.09 -19.52
N THR A 334 12.42 14.76 -18.23
CA THR A 334 13.54 15.28 -17.41
C THR A 334 14.36 14.16 -16.79
N SER A 335 15.53 13.88 -17.35
CA SER A 335 16.52 12.95 -16.79
C SER A 335 17.44 13.57 -15.74
N ALA A 336 17.13 14.79 -15.26
CA ALA A 336 17.95 15.55 -14.31
C ALA A 336 18.22 14.78 -13.00
N PHE A 337 17.31 13.90 -12.60
CA PHE A 337 17.49 13.02 -11.45
C PHE A 337 18.70 12.06 -11.59
N LEU A 338 19.11 11.72 -12.81
CA LEU A 338 20.32 10.93 -13.06
C LEU A 338 21.56 11.71 -12.67
N ASP A 339 21.60 13.00 -13.00
CA ASP A 339 22.72 13.89 -12.66
C ASP A 339 22.79 14.12 -11.14
N TRP A 340 21.64 14.24 -10.48
CA TRP A 340 21.57 14.36 -9.02
C TRP A 340 22.09 13.09 -8.31
N ALA A 341 21.70 11.90 -8.80
CA ALA A 341 22.21 10.63 -8.27
C ALA A 341 23.72 10.50 -8.50
N ALA A 342 24.22 10.84 -9.69
CA ALA A 342 25.65 10.82 -9.99
C ALA A 342 26.44 11.76 -9.08
N LEU A 343 25.95 12.97 -8.84
CA LEU A 343 26.56 13.91 -7.89
C LEU A 343 26.56 13.37 -6.46
N ALA A 344 25.47 12.74 -6.03
CA ALA A 344 25.40 12.14 -4.70
C ALA A 344 26.42 10.99 -4.51
N GLU A 345 26.72 10.23 -5.56
CA GLU A 345 27.80 9.23 -5.54
C GLU A 345 29.19 9.88 -5.55
N GLU A 346 29.40 10.93 -6.35
CA GLU A 346 30.64 11.73 -6.37
C GLU A 346 30.98 12.26 -4.96
N LEU A 347 30.00 12.86 -4.28
CA LEU A 347 30.16 13.42 -2.93
C LEU A 347 30.44 12.38 -1.84
N THR A 348 30.17 11.10 -2.08
CA THR A 348 30.29 10.05 -1.06
C THR A 348 31.35 8.99 -1.37
N GLN A 349 32.07 9.15 -2.50
CA GLN A 349 33.04 8.17 -2.99
C GLN A 349 34.16 7.86 -1.98
N ASP A 350 34.57 8.85 -1.18
CA ASP A 350 35.69 8.77 -0.24
C ASP A 350 35.23 8.51 1.23
N VAL A 351 33.93 8.29 1.46
CA VAL A 351 33.37 8.08 2.80
C VAL A 351 33.40 6.60 3.17
N HIS A 352 34.23 6.23 4.15
CA HIS A 352 34.41 4.82 4.56
C HIS A 352 33.17 4.16 5.18
N VAL A 353 32.36 4.90 5.94
CA VAL A 353 31.16 4.38 6.60
C VAL A 353 29.99 5.32 6.32
N LEU A 354 29.06 4.86 5.49
CA LEU A 354 27.87 5.62 5.13
C LEU A 354 26.74 5.40 6.15
N PRO A 355 26.00 6.45 6.53
CA PRO A 355 24.82 6.31 7.37
C PRO A 355 23.75 5.44 6.73
N VAL A 356 22.98 4.73 7.56
CA VAL A 356 21.85 3.90 7.12
C VAL A 356 20.85 4.71 6.28
N SER A 357 20.60 5.96 6.65
CA SER A 357 19.70 6.86 5.93
C SER A 357 20.14 7.11 4.48
N TYR A 358 21.44 7.29 4.23
CA TYR A 358 21.97 7.43 2.88
C TYR A 358 21.82 6.12 2.09
N THR A 359 22.25 4.99 2.67
CA THR A 359 22.22 3.69 1.99
C THR A 359 20.80 3.31 1.59
N GLN A 360 19.81 3.53 2.46
CA GLN A 360 18.39 3.31 2.16
C GLN A 360 17.91 4.18 0.99
N MET A 361 18.25 5.47 0.98
CA MET A 361 17.87 6.37 -0.12
C MET A 361 18.56 6.01 -1.42
N LYS A 362 19.84 5.63 -1.38
CA LYS A 362 20.61 5.17 -2.53
C LYS A 362 20.02 3.90 -3.12
N ASP A 363 19.70 2.90 -2.31
CA ASP A 363 19.11 1.64 -2.77
C ASP A 363 17.75 1.89 -3.42
N ALA A 364 16.91 2.74 -2.81
CA ALA A 364 15.62 3.14 -3.38
C ALA A 364 15.78 3.90 -4.71
N ALA A 365 16.67 4.90 -4.77
CA ALA A 365 16.94 5.66 -5.99
C ALA A 365 17.47 4.76 -7.10
N SER A 366 18.44 3.90 -6.79
CA SER A 366 19.07 2.99 -7.74
C SER A 366 18.06 2.02 -8.36
N ARG A 367 17.13 1.48 -7.56
CA ARG A 367 16.04 0.63 -8.06
C ARG A 367 15.19 1.37 -9.10
N HIS A 368 14.68 2.56 -8.77
CA HIS A 368 13.83 3.30 -9.71
C HIS A 368 14.59 3.82 -10.93
N ILE A 369 15.85 4.23 -10.77
CA ILE A 369 16.71 4.62 -11.90
C ILE A 369 16.92 3.42 -12.84
N GLN A 370 17.12 2.23 -12.30
CA GLN A 370 17.27 1.01 -13.09
C GLN A 370 15.98 0.68 -13.84
N GLU A 371 14.82 0.70 -13.17
CA GLU A 371 13.49 0.50 -13.78
C GLU A 371 13.23 1.52 -14.92
N PHE A 372 13.61 2.78 -14.71
CA PHE A 372 13.51 3.84 -15.72
C PHE A 372 14.40 3.54 -16.94
N LYS A 373 15.67 3.18 -16.73
CA LYS A 373 16.61 2.84 -17.82
C LYS A 373 16.12 1.62 -18.61
N GLU A 374 15.66 0.58 -17.92
CA GLU A 374 15.10 -0.62 -18.53
C GLU A 374 13.86 -0.31 -19.37
N THR A 375 12.98 0.59 -18.88
CA THR A 375 11.83 1.07 -19.65
C THR A 375 12.26 1.77 -20.93
N GLN A 376 13.22 2.71 -20.84
CA GLN A 376 13.72 3.44 -22.01
C GLN A 376 14.35 2.49 -23.04
N ASP A 377 15.12 1.50 -22.58
CA ASP A 377 15.77 0.54 -23.46
C ASP A 377 14.77 -0.45 -24.08
N LEU A 378 13.72 -0.86 -23.36
CA LEU A 378 12.60 -1.61 -23.91
C LEU A 378 11.90 -0.81 -25.01
N HIS A 379 11.52 0.44 -24.75
CA HIS A 379 10.85 1.28 -25.75
C HIS A 379 11.72 1.52 -26.99
N LYS A 380 13.04 1.73 -26.83
CA LYS A 380 13.98 1.83 -27.95
C LYS A 380 14.02 0.55 -28.79
N ARG A 381 13.99 -0.63 -28.18
CA ARG A 381 13.97 -1.92 -28.89
C ARG A 381 12.63 -2.16 -29.59
N GLN A 382 11.51 -1.87 -28.91
CA GLN A 382 10.16 -1.98 -29.46
C GLN A 382 9.92 -1.03 -30.66
N LYS A 383 10.46 0.20 -30.62
CA LYS A 383 10.38 1.15 -31.75
C LYS A 383 10.99 0.58 -33.04
N LYS A 384 12.04 -0.24 -32.94
CA LYS A 384 12.76 -0.84 -34.08
C LYS A 384 12.05 -2.03 -34.72
N GLN A 385 11.03 -2.58 -34.07
CA GLN A 385 10.33 -3.76 -34.59
C GLN A 385 9.48 -3.41 -35.81
N THR A 386 9.48 -4.29 -36.81
CA THR A 386 8.64 -4.16 -38.02
C THR A 386 7.27 -4.77 -37.84
N VAL A 387 7.15 -5.79 -36.99
CA VAL A 387 5.87 -6.35 -36.53
C VAL A 387 5.62 -5.79 -35.13
N LYS A 388 4.50 -5.10 -34.93
CA LYS A 388 4.10 -4.55 -33.63
C LYS A 388 2.71 -5.04 -33.29
N ILE A 389 2.57 -5.73 -32.17
CA ILE A 389 1.28 -6.21 -31.66
C ILE A 389 0.97 -5.46 -30.37
N PHE A 390 -0.01 -4.57 -30.43
CA PHE A 390 -0.42 -3.75 -29.29
C PHE A 390 -1.35 -4.53 -28.37
N VAL A 391 -1.01 -4.56 -27.07
CA VAL A 391 -1.77 -5.26 -26.05
C VAL A 391 -2.48 -4.23 -25.18
N SER A 392 -3.79 -4.06 -25.38
CA SER A 392 -4.58 -3.04 -24.69
C SER A 392 -4.94 -3.46 -23.27
N ALA A 393 -4.56 -2.66 -22.27
CA ALA A 393 -4.85 -2.93 -20.85
C ALA A 393 -5.36 -1.70 -20.09
N HIS A 394 -6.44 -1.90 -19.32
CA HIS A 394 -7.02 -0.91 -18.41
C HIS A 394 -6.63 -1.16 -16.94
N LYS A 395 -5.80 -2.19 -16.69
CA LYS A 395 -5.23 -2.55 -15.38
C LYS A 395 -3.85 -3.17 -15.60
N LEU A 396 -3.01 -3.13 -14.56
CA LEU A 396 -1.68 -3.72 -14.61
C LEU A 396 -1.76 -5.25 -14.73
N VAL A 397 -1.09 -5.81 -15.75
CA VAL A 397 -1.06 -7.25 -16.04
C VAL A 397 0.38 -7.71 -16.28
N SER A 398 0.65 -8.99 -16.04
CA SER A 398 1.86 -9.64 -16.53
C SER A 398 1.91 -9.57 -18.06
N THR A 399 3.10 -9.35 -18.60
CA THR A 399 3.35 -9.33 -20.05
C THR A 399 4.42 -10.37 -20.40
N PHE A 400 4.39 -10.88 -21.62
CA PHE A 400 5.47 -11.70 -22.12
C PHE A 400 6.73 -10.86 -22.36
N SER A 401 7.91 -11.44 -22.16
CA SER A 401 9.18 -10.83 -22.55
C SER A 401 9.28 -10.83 -24.07
N SER A 402 8.89 -9.72 -24.70
CA SER A 402 8.78 -9.59 -26.15
C SER A 402 8.93 -8.12 -26.56
N ASP A 403 9.63 -7.88 -27.67
CA ASP A 403 9.72 -6.57 -28.31
C ASP A 403 8.59 -6.34 -29.32
N ILE A 404 7.99 -7.43 -29.81
CA ILE A 404 6.84 -7.38 -30.72
C ILE A 404 5.55 -7.05 -29.96
N PHE A 405 5.32 -7.64 -28.78
CA PHE A 405 4.19 -7.30 -27.92
C PHE A 405 4.45 -5.98 -27.21
N GLN A 406 3.61 -4.98 -27.49
CA GLN A 406 3.75 -3.63 -26.98
C GLN A 406 2.53 -3.30 -26.11
N PRO A 407 2.64 -3.43 -24.78
CA PRO A 407 1.53 -3.15 -23.89
C PRO A 407 1.19 -1.66 -23.89
N VAL A 408 -0.11 -1.34 -23.95
CA VAL A 408 -0.62 0.03 -24.01
C VAL A 408 -1.64 0.24 -22.90
N HIS A 409 -1.40 1.24 -22.05
CA HIS A 409 -2.32 1.69 -21.03
C HIS A 409 -3.42 2.51 -21.67
N VAL A 410 -4.65 1.97 -21.66
CA VAL A 410 -5.82 2.59 -22.28
C VAL A 410 -6.57 3.50 -21.32
N GLY A 411 -7.21 4.56 -21.84
CA GLY A 411 -7.96 5.54 -21.03
C GLY A 411 -7.06 6.37 -20.12
N SER A 412 -5.76 6.43 -20.43
CA SER A 412 -4.73 6.99 -19.58
C SER A 412 -4.80 8.53 -19.44
N ALA A 413 -5.49 9.24 -20.33
CA ALA A 413 -5.63 10.70 -20.26
C ALA A 413 -6.32 11.22 -18.98
N LYS A 414 -7.16 10.40 -18.34
CA LYS A 414 -7.85 10.73 -17.07
C LYS A 414 -7.24 10.01 -15.86
N ASN A 415 -6.15 9.27 -16.05
CA ASN A 415 -5.50 8.52 -14.99
C ASN A 415 -4.29 9.31 -14.45
N PRO A 416 -4.23 9.63 -13.15
CA PRO A 416 -3.09 10.33 -12.58
C PRO A 416 -1.79 9.52 -12.67
N THR A 417 -1.86 8.20 -12.83
CA THR A 417 -0.71 7.31 -12.91
C THR A 417 -0.70 6.49 -14.21
N ARG A 418 0.50 6.16 -14.69
CA ARG A 418 0.75 5.27 -15.83
C ARG A 418 1.23 3.90 -15.34
N PHE A 419 0.93 2.86 -16.11
CA PHE A 419 1.49 1.54 -15.84
C PHE A 419 2.97 1.51 -16.21
N PRO A 420 3.86 1.02 -15.32
CA PRO A 420 5.29 0.89 -15.62
C PRO A 420 5.51 0.09 -16.91
N TYR A 421 6.49 0.49 -17.73
CA TYR A 421 6.87 -0.13 -19.00
C TYR A 421 5.85 -0.03 -20.16
N TYR A 422 4.63 0.47 -19.93
CA TYR A 422 3.59 0.53 -20.95
C TYR A 422 3.73 1.79 -21.81
N TRP A 423 3.29 1.70 -23.05
CA TRP A 423 2.93 2.89 -23.83
C TRP A 423 1.63 3.48 -23.31
N SER A 424 1.34 4.74 -23.64
CA SER A 424 0.08 5.39 -23.27
C SER A 424 -0.70 5.73 -24.53
N ASP A 425 -1.99 5.39 -24.53
CA ASP A 425 -2.91 5.80 -25.57
C ASP A 425 -3.23 7.31 -25.54
N ALA A 426 -2.69 8.07 -24.58
CA ALA A 426 -2.85 9.52 -24.45
C ALA A 426 -1.64 10.31 -25.00
N ASP A 427 -0.61 9.62 -25.49
CA ASP A 427 0.56 10.27 -26.11
C ASP A 427 0.26 10.68 -27.56
N GLY A 428 0.77 11.83 -28.01
CA GLY A 428 0.60 12.28 -29.39
C GLY A 428 -0.86 12.52 -29.78
N GLU A 429 -1.22 12.27 -31.05
CA GLU A 429 -2.61 12.40 -31.52
C GLU A 429 -3.44 11.22 -31.02
N ASN A 430 -4.51 11.49 -30.26
CA ASN A 430 -5.24 10.42 -29.59
C ASN A 430 -6.72 10.71 -29.31
N ILE A 431 -7.43 9.68 -28.84
CA ILE A 431 -8.82 9.71 -28.34
C ILE A 431 -8.95 9.00 -26.98
N SER A 432 -7.90 9.06 -26.15
CA SER A 432 -7.83 8.33 -24.87
C SER A 432 -8.99 8.65 -23.93
N ASP A 433 -9.45 9.90 -23.92
CA ASP A 433 -10.59 10.36 -23.13
C ASP A 433 -11.93 9.70 -23.51
N ARG A 434 -12.01 9.13 -24.72
CA ARG A 434 -13.16 8.36 -25.23
C ARG A 434 -13.11 6.87 -24.89
N ASN A 435 -12.07 6.38 -24.20
CA ASN A 435 -11.93 4.97 -23.82
C ASN A 435 -13.17 4.35 -23.12
N PRO A 436 -13.92 5.04 -22.24
CA PRO A 436 -15.15 4.47 -21.67
C PRO A 436 -16.18 4.02 -22.71
N ARG A 437 -16.12 4.58 -23.93
CA ARG A 437 -16.99 4.25 -25.07
C ARG A 437 -16.29 3.38 -26.11
N TYR A 438 -15.10 3.81 -26.52
CA TYR A 438 -14.33 3.19 -27.61
C TYR A 438 -13.52 1.96 -27.15
N CYS A 439 -13.42 1.72 -25.85
CA CYS A 439 -12.67 0.61 -25.25
C CYS A 439 -11.25 0.52 -25.86
N GLU A 440 -10.81 -0.66 -26.27
CA GLU A 440 -9.47 -0.91 -26.82
C GLU A 440 -9.21 -0.21 -28.17
N LEU A 441 -10.22 0.37 -28.81
CA LEU A 441 -10.04 1.15 -30.05
C LEU A 441 -9.23 2.42 -29.83
N THR A 442 -9.10 2.92 -28.59
CA THR A 442 -8.22 4.07 -28.31
C THR A 442 -6.76 3.71 -28.58
N THR A 443 -6.33 2.48 -28.26
CA THR A 443 -5.03 1.96 -28.67
C THR A 443 -4.90 1.87 -30.19
N GLN A 444 -5.96 1.40 -30.87
CA GLN A 444 -5.96 1.28 -32.32
C GLN A 444 -5.81 2.64 -33.01
N TYR A 445 -6.56 3.64 -32.56
CA TYR A 445 -6.47 5.00 -33.05
C TYR A 445 -5.08 5.58 -32.78
N TRP A 446 -4.57 5.42 -31.56
CA TRP A 446 -3.24 5.89 -31.19
C TRP A 446 -2.15 5.25 -32.07
N ALA A 447 -2.20 3.95 -32.30
CA ALA A 447 -1.25 3.26 -33.16
C ALA A 447 -1.34 3.74 -34.62
N TRP A 448 -2.55 3.98 -35.12
CA TRP A 448 -2.78 4.53 -36.47
C TRP A 448 -2.14 5.91 -36.67
N LYS A 449 -2.23 6.79 -35.67
CA LYS A 449 -1.72 8.16 -35.79
C LYS A 449 -0.26 8.34 -35.43
N ASN A 450 0.28 7.51 -34.54
CA ASN A 450 1.58 7.79 -33.91
C ASN A 450 2.66 6.75 -34.19
N VAL A 451 2.32 5.59 -34.77
CA VAL A 451 3.29 4.50 -34.94
C VAL A 451 3.54 4.22 -36.43
N ASP A 452 4.79 3.87 -36.73
CA ASP A 452 5.22 3.33 -38.02
C ASP A 452 5.70 1.87 -37.85
N ALA A 453 5.19 0.95 -38.68
CA ALA A 453 5.47 -0.48 -38.66
C ALA A 453 5.03 -1.12 -40.00
N ASP A 454 5.55 -2.29 -40.34
CA ASP A 454 5.13 -3.06 -41.52
C ASP A 454 3.84 -3.86 -41.24
N TYR A 455 3.67 -4.31 -39.99
CA TYR A 455 2.50 -5.05 -39.52
C TYR A 455 1.99 -4.51 -38.20
N TYR A 456 0.67 -4.32 -38.12
CA TYR A 456 -0.05 -3.86 -36.94
C TYR A 456 -0.94 -4.98 -36.42
N GLY A 457 -0.72 -5.37 -35.17
CA GLY A 457 -1.55 -6.36 -34.49
C GLY A 457 -2.20 -5.82 -33.23
N PHE A 458 -3.31 -6.42 -32.83
CA PHE A 458 -4.06 -6.05 -31.63
C PHE A 458 -4.45 -7.29 -30.84
N CYS A 459 -4.16 -7.22 -29.54
CA CYS A 459 -4.52 -8.20 -28.53
C CYS A 459 -5.16 -7.48 -27.33
N HIS A 460 -5.92 -8.23 -26.53
CA HIS A 460 -6.37 -7.76 -25.22
C HIS A 460 -5.35 -8.14 -24.17
N TYR A 461 -5.34 -7.44 -23.03
CA TYR A 461 -4.45 -7.73 -21.89
C TYR A 461 -4.45 -9.17 -21.39
N ARG A 462 -5.51 -9.94 -21.67
CA ARG A 462 -5.65 -11.35 -21.27
C ARG A 462 -5.97 -12.29 -22.42
N ARG A 463 -5.93 -11.82 -23.67
CA ARG A 463 -6.21 -12.65 -24.85
C ARG A 463 -5.13 -12.50 -25.91
N TYR A 464 -4.50 -13.62 -26.26
CA TYR A 464 -3.37 -13.66 -27.19
C TYR A 464 -3.61 -14.69 -28.29
N PHE A 465 -3.03 -14.43 -29.47
CA PHE A 465 -2.96 -15.44 -30.53
C PHE A 465 -2.03 -16.58 -30.16
N ASP A 466 -2.42 -17.80 -30.46
CA ASP A 466 -1.57 -18.97 -30.40
C ASP A 466 -0.81 -19.13 -31.73
N PHE A 467 0.50 -18.98 -31.68
CA PHE A 467 1.42 -19.10 -32.81
C PHE A 467 2.09 -20.48 -32.87
N SER A 468 1.68 -21.42 -32.02
CA SER A 468 2.17 -22.80 -32.08
C SER A 468 1.54 -23.57 -33.24
N GLU A 469 2.22 -24.62 -33.70
CA GLU A 469 1.67 -25.54 -34.70
C GLU A 469 0.68 -26.54 -34.08
N THR A 470 0.63 -26.61 -32.75
CA THR A 470 -0.21 -27.53 -31.98
C THR A 470 -1.62 -26.99 -31.86
N VAL A 471 -2.63 -27.79 -32.19
CA VAL A 471 -4.03 -27.43 -31.93
C VAL A 471 -4.37 -27.76 -30.48
N HIS A 472 -4.86 -26.78 -29.72
CA HIS A 472 -5.24 -26.94 -28.31
C HIS A 472 -6.75 -27.04 -28.13
N GLU A 473 -7.15 -27.69 -27.03
CA GLU A 473 -8.55 -27.81 -26.64
C GLU A 473 -9.17 -26.44 -26.30
N LYS A 474 -10.44 -26.26 -26.66
CA LYS A 474 -11.18 -25.00 -26.50
C LYS A 474 -12.37 -25.20 -25.56
N ASN A 475 -12.74 -24.15 -24.84
CA ASN A 475 -14.00 -24.09 -24.10
C ASN A 475 -15.20 -24.01 -25.07
N ALA A 476 -16.42 -23.97 -24.51
CA ALA A 476 -17.65 -23.81 -25.27
C ALA A 476 -17.67 -22.53 -26.12
N PHE A 477 -16.94 -21.48 -25.71
CA PHE A 477 -16.84 -20.20 -26.39
C PHE A 477 -15.75 -20.14 -27.47
N GLY A 478 -15.06 -21.26 -27.74
CA GLY A 478 -14.02 -21.32 -28.77
C GLY A 478 -12.66 -20.74 -28.35
N GLU A 479 -12.46 -20.44 -27.07
CA GLU A 479 -11.21 -19.95 -26.50
C GLU A 479 -10.42 -21.09 -25.83
N ILE A 480 -9.08 -21.04 -25.90
CA ILE A 480 -8.22 -21.87 -25.05
C ILE A 480 -8.17 -21.19 -23.68
N MET A 481 -8.46 -21.92 -22.59
CA MET A 481 -8.34 -21.36 -21.24
C MET A 481 -6.99 -21.75 -20.63
N ASP A 482 -6.27 -20.77 -20.11
CA ASP A 482 -5.06 -20.98 -19.30
C ASP A 482 -5.05 -19.96 -18.15
N ASP A 483 -4.18 -20.13 -17.16
CA ASP A 483 -4.27 -19.35 -15.92
C ASP A 483 -3.35 -18.13 -15.93
N TYR A 484 -2.08 -18.31 -16.30
CA TYR A 484 -1.02 -17.31 -16.07
C TYR A 484 -0.25 -16.93 -17.32
N ILE A 485 0.12 -15.64 -17.40
CA ILE A 485 1.06 -15.11 -18.39
C ILE A 485 2.48 -15.30 -17.83
N ASP A 486 3.23 -16.26 -18.37
CA ASP A 486 4.60 -16.55 -17.97
C ASP A 486 5.43 -17.23 -19.08
N GLY A 487 6.69 -17.57 -18.79
CA GLY A 487 7.57 -18.21 -19.76
C GLY A 487 7.14 -19.61 -20.20
N ALA A 488 6.36 -20.34 -19.38
CA ALA A 488 5.88 -21.68 -19.74
C ALA A 488 4.74 -21.57 -20.77
N THR A 489 3.79 -20.66 -20.56
CA THR A 489 2.71 -20.40 -21.52
C THR A 489 3.23 -19.72 -22.78
N ALA A 490 4.25 -18.84 -22.67
CA ALA A 490 4.95 -18.29 -23.84
C ALA A 490 5.52 -19.39 -24.75
N LYS A 491 6.16 -20.41 -24.16
CA LYS A 491 6.68 -21.56 -24.91
C LYS A 491 5.56 -22.43 -25.50
N LYS A 492 4.51 -22.70 -24.71
CA LYS A 492 3.36 -23.54 -25.10
C LYS A 492 2.65 -23.00 -26.35
N TYR A 493 2.49 -21.68 -26.43
CA TYR A 493 1.74 -20.99 -27.50
C TYR A 493 2.63 -20.31 -28.55
N GLY A 494 3.95 -20.55 -28.52
CA GLY A 494 4.89 -20.03 -29.52
C GLY A 494 5.05 -18.51 -29.53
N LEU A 495 4.95 -17.86 -28.36
CA LEU A 495 4.87 -16.39 -28.19
C LEU A 495 6.23 -15.69 -28.12
N ASN A 496 7.27 -16.23 -28.75
CA ASN A 496 8.56 -15.57 -28.87
C ASN A 496 8.65 -14.77 -30.18
N ASP A 497 9.44 -13.69 -30.18
CA ASP A 497 9.50 -12.73 -31.29
C ASP A 497 9.89 -13.37 -32.63
N GLU A 498 10.84 -14.31 -32.63
CA GLU A 498 11.28 -15.00 -33.86
C GLU A 498 10.14 -15.79 -34.50
N ASN A 499 9.42 -16.58 -33.71
CA ASN A 499 8.30 -17.37 -34.21
C ASN A 499 7.13 -16.48 -34.65
N ILE A 500 6.77 -15.47 -33.87
CA ILE A 500 5.71 -14.52 -34.23
C ILE A 500 6.05 -13.85 -35.56
N ALA A 501 7.26 -13.28 -35.70
CA ALA A 501 7.67 -12.62 -36.93
C ALA A 501 7.68 -13.59 -38.13
N LYS A 502 8.15 -14.83 -37.93
CA LYS A 502 8.15 -15.88 -38.97
C LYS A 502 6.73 -16.20 -39.45
N VAL A 503 5.76 -16.33 -38.55
CA VAL A 503 4.37 -16.61 -38.91
C VAL A 503 3.71 -15.39 -39.56
N VAL A 504 3.81 -14.22 -38.93
CA VAL A 504 3.15 -12.98 -39.38
C VAL A 504 3.56 -12.61 -40.81
N LYS A 505 4.85 -12.65 -41.13
CA LYS A 505 5.38 -12.22 -42.44
C LYS A 505 4.91 -13.07 -43.64
N GLN A 506 4.23 -14.19 -43.42
CA GLN A 506 3.72 -15.06 -44.48
C GLN A 506 2.31 -14.67 -44.96
N TYR A 507 1.61 -13.84 -44.21
CA TYR A 507 0.19 -13.53 -44.42
C TYR A 507 -0.04 -12.02 -44.50
N ASP A 508 -1.13 -11.61 -45.12
CA ASP A 508 -1.53 -10.20 -45.19
C ASP A 508 -2.47 -9.85 -44.04
N VAL A 509 -3.33 -10.80 -43.64
CA VAL A 509 -4.27 -10.68 -42.53
C VAL A 509 -4.30 -11.95 -41.69
N ILE A 510 -4.14 -11.80 -40.38
CA ILE A 510 -4.33 -12.83 -39.37
C ILE A 510 -5.48 -12.43 -38.46
N THR A 511 -6.37 -13.36 -38.13
CA THR A 511 -7.52 -13.12 -37.24
C THR A 511 -7.78 -14.35 -36.35
N THR A 512 -8.65 -14.21 -35.35
CA THR A 512 -9.23 -15.36 -34.65
C THR A 512 -10.13 -16.16 -35.60
N PRO A 513 -10.39 -17.46 -35.33
CA PRO A 513 -11.14 -18.29 -36.26
C PRO A 513 -12.58 -17.82 -36.39
N PHE A 514 -13.16 -17.95 -37.58
CA PHE A 514 -14.59 -17.68 -37.79
C PHE A 514 -15.43 -18.80 -37.16
N GLY A 515 -15.76 -18.63 -35.88
CA GLY A 515 -16.48 -19.60 -35.07
C GLY A 515 -17.94 -19.74 -35.50
N ASN A 516 -18.48 -20.96 -35.47
CA ASN A 516 -19.90 -21.21 -35.71
C ASN A 516 -20.70 -20.88 -34.44
N LEU A 517 -21.51 -19.81 -34.51
CA LEU A 517 -22.28 -19.25 -33.40
C LEU A 517 -23.29 -20.24 -32.82
N GLU A 518 -23.89 -21.11 -33.63
CA GLU A 518 -24.84 -22.13 -33.17
C GLU A 518 -24.19 -23.13 -32.20
N LYS A 519 -22.87 -23.32 -32.30
CA LYS A 519 -22.10 -24.22 -31.44
C LYS A 519 -21.49 -23.51 -30.23
N ILE A 520 -21.35 -22.20 -30.28
CA ILE A 520 -20.49 -21.43 -29.37
C ILE A 520 -21.31 -20.66 -28.32
N ILE A 521 -22.50 -20.12 -28.66
CA ILE A 521 -23.29 -19.28 -27.74
C ILE A 521 -24.78 -19.63 -27.82
N ASP A 522 -25.35 -20.13 -26.72
CA ASP A 522 -26.77 -20.19 -26.33
C ASP A 522 -27.87 -20.21 -27.42
N LYS A 523 -27.67 -20.97 -28.50
CA LYS A 523 -28.70 -21.27 -29.54
C LYS A 523 -29.29 -20.05 -30.29
N HIS A 524 -28.75 -18.84 -30.13
CA HIS A 524 -29.28 -17.64 -30.80
C HIS A 524 -29.00 -17.60 -32.32
N GLY A 525 -27.97 -18.30 -32.79
CA GLY A 525 -27.76 -18.64 -34.21
C GLY A 525 -27.11 -17.57 -35.09
N THR A 526 -27.34 -16.26 -34.86
CA THR A 526 -26.79 -15.17 -35.70
C THR A 526 -26.19 -14.01 -34.89
N PRO A 527 -25.28 -13.18 -35.47
CA PRO A 527 -24.75 -11.99 -34.78
C PRO A 527 -25.83 -10.99 -34.36
N ARG A 528 -26.89 -10.86 -35.17
CA ARG A 528 -28.05 -10.01 -34.85
C ARG A 528 -28.81 -10.53 -33.64
N ALA A 529 -29.18 -11.81 -33.64
CA ALA A 529 -29.91 -12.41 -32.53
C ALA A 529 -29.10 -12.39 -31.23
N LEU A 530 -27.76 -12.50 -31.33
CA LEU A 530 -26.87 -12.35 -30.18
C LEU A 530 -26.87 -10.92 -29.61
N TRP A 531 -26.95 -9.89 -30.46
CA TRP A 531 -27.09 -8.50 -30.02
C TRP A 531 -28.44 -8.29 -29.32
N GLU A 532 -29.53 -8.69 -29.98
CA GLU A 532 -30.91 -8.53 -29.49
C GLU A 532 -31.17 -9.30 -28.19
N ALA A 533 -30.44 -10.40 -27.95
CA ALA A 533 -30.51 -11.15 -26.71
C ALA A 533 -29.74 -10.49 -25.54
N SER A 534 -28.88 -9.50 -25.80
CA SER A 534 -28.09 -8.85 -24.76
C SER A 534 -28.94 -7.82 -24.00
N PRO A 535 -29.23 -8.03 -22.70
CA PRO A 535 -30.16 -7.17 -21.96
C PRO A 535 -29.63 -5.77 -21.66
N LEU A 536 -28.34 -5.52 -21.93
CA LEU A 536 -27.65 -4.27 -21.64
C LEU A 536 -27.26 -3.48 -22.90
N LEU A 537 -27.58 -3.98 -24.10
CA LEU A 537 -27.35 -3.28 -25.37
C LEU A 537 -28.68 -2.81 -25.96
N HIS A 538 -28.64 -1.78 -26.81
CA HIS A 538 -29.83 -1.23 -27.45
C HIS A 538 -29.90 -1.63 -28.92
N ASP A 539 -31.01 -2.19 -29.36
CA ASP A 539 -31.17 -2.65 -30.76
C ASP A 539 -31.10 -1.52 -31.78
N ASP A 540 -31.58 -0.33 -31.41
CA ASP A 540 -31.57 0.84 -32.28
C ASP A 540 -30.15 1.35 -32.57
N ASP A 541 -29.18 1.05 -31.68
CA ASP A 541 -27.77 1.36 -31.92
C ASP A 541 -27.19 0.54 -33.07
N LEU A 542 -27.50 -0.76 -33.11
CA LEU A 542 -27.07 -1.64 -34.19
C LEU A 542 -27.70 -1.22 -35.52
N LYS A 543 -28.99 -0.89 -35.52
CA LYS A 543 -29.71 -0.44 -36.73
C LYS A 543 -29.13 0.85 -37.27
N ARG A 544 -28.84 1.82 -36.40
CA ARG A 544 -28.27 3.12 -36.78
C ARG A 544 -26.86 2.98 -37.33
N CYS A 545 -26.01 2.18 -36.69
CA CYS A 545 -24.68 1.86 -37.21
C CYS A 545 -24.75 1.23 -38.61
N TYR A 546 -25.68 0.28 -38.83
CA TYR A 546 -25.93 -0.29 -40.15
C TYR A 546 -26.37 0.75 -41.19
N GLN A 547 -27.24 1.70 -40.81
CA GLN A 547 -27.68 2.78 -41.69
C GLN A 547 -26.53 3.70 -42.08
N ILE A 548 -25.70 4.11 -41.11
CA ILE A 548 -24.49 4.92 -41.34
C ILE A 548 -23.55 4.19 -42.30
N LEU A 549 -23.25 2.90 -42.02
CA LEU A 549 -22.43 2.07 -42.90
C LEU A 549 -22.98 2.05 -44.34
N CYS A 550 -24.27 1.79 -44.53
CA CYS A 550 -24.86 1.72 -45.86
C CYS A 550 -24.92 3.08 -46.57
N ALA A 551 -25.00 4.19 -45.82
CA ALA A 551 -25.02 5.53 -46.39
C ALA A 551 -23.61 5.96 -46.85
N MET A 552 -22.58 5.66 -46.05
CA MET A 552 -21.19 6.00 -46.36
C MET A 552 -20.57 5.04 -47.39
N TYR A 553 -20.87 3.75 -47.28
CA TYR A 553 -20.29 2.68 -48.10
C TYR A 553 -21.36 1.71 -48.63
N PRO A 554 -22.16 2.11 -49.65
CA PRO A 554 -23.28 1.31 -50.15
C PRO A 554 -22.91 -0.11 -50.60
N ASP A 555 -21.68 -0.31 -51.11
CA ASP A 555 -21.20 -1.60 -51.61
C ASP A 555 -20.97 -2.65 -50.52
N TYR A 556 -20.91 -2.25 -49.25
CA TYR A 556 -20.80 -3.14 -48.08
C TYR A 556 -22.16 -3.67 -47.60
N LYS A 557 -23.27 -3.21 -48.19
CA LYS A 557 -24.63 -3.56 -47.76
C LYS A 557 -24.89 -5.06 -47.82
N GLU A 558 -24.46 -5.73 -48.89
CA GLU A 558 -24.60 -7.18 -49.06
C GLU A 558 -23.83 -7.92 -47.95
N ASP A 559 -22.58 -7.54 -47.71
CA ASP A 559 -21.71 -8.17 -46.71
C ASP A 559 -22.25 -8.00 -45.28
N ALA A 560 -22.78 -6.81 -44.97
CA ALA A 560 -23.42 -6.54 -43.69
C ALA A 560 -24.68 -7.39 -43.49
N GLN A 561 -25.51 -7.54 -44.52
CA GLN A 561 -26.69 -8.40 -44.47
C GLN A 561 -26.32 -9.88 -44.29
N ASP A 562 -25.33 -10.35 -45.05
CA ASP A 562 -24.81 -11.71 -44.95
C ASP A 562 -24.21 -12.00 -43.58
N PHE A 563 -23.46 -11.05 -43.01
CA PHE A 563 -22.93 -11.19 -41.65
C PHE A 563 -24.05 -11.30 -40.61
N PHE A 564 -24.99 -10.34 -40.59
CA PHE A 564 -26.04 -10.30 -39.57
C PHE A 564 -27.03 -11.47 -39.66
N ASN A 565 -27.20 -12.07 -40.84
CA ASN A 565 -28.06 -13.25 -41.05
C ASN A 565 -27.29 -14.58 -41.01
N GLY A 566 -25.96 -14.53 -41.06
CA GLY A 566 -25.09 -15.71 -41.03
C GLY A 566 -24.90 -16.27 -39.62
N ASN A 567 -24.13 -17.36 -39.53
CA ASN A 567 -23.83 -18.06 -38.28
C ASN A 567 -22.33 -18.11 -37.96
N LYS A 568 -21.51 -17.26 -38.58
CA LYS A 568 -20.07 -17.21 -38.37
C LYS A 568 -19.62 -15.82 -37.95
N ALA A 569 -18.73 -15.75 -36.96
CA ALA A 569 -18.05 -14.53 -36.58
C ALA A 569 -16.65 -14.82 -36.04
N CYS A 570 -15.69 -13.93 -36.30
CA CYS A 570 -14.48 -13.82 -35.49
C CYS A 570 -14.77 -12.92 -34.28
N PHE A 571 -14.39 -13.38 -33.09
CA PHE A 571 -14.62 -12.65 -31.84
C PHE A 571 -13.38 -11.90 -31.40
N CYS A 572 -13.61 -10.88 -30.57
CA CYS A 572 -12.60 -10.14 -29.81
C CYS A 572 -11.78 -9.09 -30.58
N ASN A 573 -12.24 -8.43 -31.65
CA ASN A 573 -11.50 -7.30 -32.28
C ASN A 573 -9.97 -7.53 -32.49
N MET A 574 -9.57 -8.80 -32.65
CA MET A 574 -8.18 -9.23 -32.63
C MET A 574 -7.75 -9.55 -34.04
N PHE A 575 -6.70 -8.88 -34.51
CA PHE A 575 -6.15 -9.08 -35.84
C PHE A 575 -4.66 -8.76 -35.88
N ILE A 576 -3.98 -9.20 -36.95
CA ILE A 576 -2.67 -8.70 -37.37
C ILE A 576 -2.75 -8.44 -38.87
N MET A 577 -2.51 -7.21 -39.28
CA MET A 577 -2.66 -6.76 -40.66
C MET A 577 -1.38 -6.10 -41.14
N LYS A 578 -1.08 -6.21 -42.44
CA LYS A 578 -0.10 -5.33 -43.08
C LYS A 578 -0.51 -3.87 -42.96
N LYS A 579 0.48 -2.97 -42.96
CA LYS A 579 0.30 -1.53 -42.82
C LYS A 579 -0.80 -0.98 -43.73
N GLU A 580 -0.75 -1.29 -45.02
CA GLU A 580 -1.72 -0.77 -46.00
C GLU A 580 -3.15 -1.21 -45.69
N ILE A 581 -3.35 -2.45 -45.24
CA ILE A 581 -4.67 -2.99 -44.88
C ILE A 581 -5.16 -2.39 -43.56
N PHE A 582 -4.26 -2.24 -42.59
CA PHE A 582 -4.58 -1.64 -41.30
C PHE A 582 -5.01 -0.18 -41.45
N PHE A 583 -4.29 0.60 -42.25
CA PHE A 583 -4.61 2.00 -42.51
C PHE A 583 -5.94 2.14 -43.24
N ASP A 584 -6.16 1.34 -44.30
CA ASP A 584 -7.44 1.29 -45.01
C ASP A 584 -8.61 0.94 -44.07
N TYR A 585 -8.42 -0.06 -43.21
CA TYR A 585 -9.43 -0.43 -42.21
C TYR A 585 -9.73 0.70 -41.22
N CYS A 586 -8.71 1.40 -40.73
CA CYS A 586 -8.91 2.53 -39.81
C CYS A 586 -9.62 3.71 -40.48
N GLU A 587 -9.21 4.05 -41.71
CA GLU A 587 -9.82 5.10 -42.52
C GLU A 587 -11.27 4.78 -42.89
N TRP A 588 -11.64 3.51 -42.97
CA TRP A 588 -13.01 3.06 -43.17
C TRP A 588 -13.84 3.02 -41.86
N MET A 589 -13.31 2.42 -40.80
CA MET A 589 -14.06 2.14 -39.56
C MET A 589 -14.27 3.38 -38.68
N PHE A 590 -13.22 4.20 -38.45
CA PHE A 590 -13.32 5.31 -37.51
C PHE A 590 -14.36 6.36 -37.92
N PRO A 591 -14.45 6.79 -39.19
CA PRO A 591 -15.50 7.73 -39.60
C PRO A 591 -16.93 7.23 -39.36
N ILE A 592 -17.18 5.92 -39.54
CA ILE A 592 -18.49 5.31 -39.24
C ILE A 592 -18.81 5.44 -37.75
N LEU A 593 -17.84 5.11 -36.88
CA LEU A 593 -18.02 5.18 -35.44
C LEU A 593 -18.12 6.62 -34.92
N GLU A 594 -17.38 7.56 -35.53
CA GLU A 594 -17.44 8.97 -35.21
C GLU A 594 -18.81 9.57 -35.51
N GLU A 595 -19.38 9.24 -36.67
CA GLU A 595 -20.74 9.69 -37.02
C GLU A 595 -21.78 9.10 -36.06
N PHE A 596 -21.64 7.81 -35.69
CA PHE A 596 -22.49 7.18 -34.69
C PHE A 596 -22.36 7.86 -33.31
N ASP A 597 -21.14 8.10 -32.83
CA ASP A 597 -20.85 8.67 -31.52
C ASP A 597 -21.35 10.12 -31.41
N LYS A 598 -21.22 10.89 -32.49
CA LYS A 598 -21.69 12.28 -32.59
C LYS A 598 -23.22 12.40 -32.46
N GLU A 599 -23.97 11.44 -32.98
CA GLU A 599 -25.44 11.43 -32.93
C GLU A 599 -26.02 10.72 -31.69
N THR A 600 -25.18 10.19 -30.79
CA THR A 600 -25.65 9.42 -29.63
C THR A 600 -25.68 10.25 -28.35
N ASP A 601 -26.84 10.28 -27.69
CA ASP A 601 -26.95 10.75 -26.31
C ASP A 601 -26.69 9.59 -25.34
N TYR A 602 -25.56 9.65 -24.64
CA TYR A 602 -25.13 8.65 -23.67
C TYR A 602 -25.67 8.90 -22.25
N SER A 603 -26.43 9.97 -22.01
CA SER A 603 -26.85 10.39 -20.66
C SER A 603 -27.65 9.32 -19.89
N THR A 604 -28.34 8.43 -20.61
CA THR A 604 -29.15 7.34 -20.04
C THR A 604 -28.49 5.96 -20.14
N TYR A 605 -27.28 5.86 -20.68
CA TYR A 605 -26.64 4.57 -20.96
C TYR A 605 -26.11 3.94 -19.66
N SER A 606 -26.29 2.63 -19.52
CA SER A 606 -25.62 1.84 -18.49
C SER A 606 -24.10 1.79 -18.75
N LYS A 607 -23.30 1.35 -17.76
CA LYS A 607 -21.85 1.17 -17.96
C LYS A 607 -21.51 0.23 -19.13
N GLU A 608 -22.32 -0.81 -19.35
CA GLU A 608 -22.11 -1.72 -20.47
C GLU A 608 -22.59 -1.10 -21.78
N ALA A 609 -23.78 -0.47 -21.80
CA ALA A 609 -24.27 0.22 -22.99
C ALA A 609 -23.32 1.32 -23.44
N LEU A 610 -22.64 2.03 -22.53
CA LEU A 610 -21.68 3.08 -22.86
C LEU A 610 -20.57 2.59 -23.79
N ARG A 611 -20.22 1.30 -23.72
CA ARG A 611 -19.19 0.62 -24.52
C ARG A 611 -19.66 0.25 -25.93
N THR A 612 -20.87 0.66 -26.32
CA THR A 612 -21.49 0.35 -27.61
C THR A 612 -20.58 0.60 -28.82
N PRO A 613 -19.82 1.71 -28.95
CA PRO A 613 -18.89 1.88 -30.06
C PRO A 613 -17.84 0.76 -30.15
N GLY A 614 -17.30 0.29 -29.02
CA GLY A 614 -16.42 -0.88 -28.96
C GLY A 614 -17.12 -2.19 -29.36
N HIS A 615 -18.39 -2.38 -29.01
CA HIS A 615 -19.16 -3.55 -29.45
C HIS A 615 -19.46 -3.50 -30.96
N LEU A 616 -19.77 -2.32 -31.51
CA LEU A 616 -20.05 -2.15 -32.93
C LEU A 616 -18.83 -2.42 -33.79
N SER A 617 -17.63 -2.02 -33.35
CA SER A 617 -16.39 -2.30 -34.09
C SER A 617 -16.11 -3.79 -34.27
N GLU A 618 -16.47 -4.66 -33.30
CA GLU A 618 -16.38 -6.12 -33.48
C GLU A 618 -17.19 -6.63 -34.66
N ARG A 619 -18.34 -6.01 -34.93
CA ARG A 619 -19.19 -6.37 -36.06
C ARG A 619 -18.64 -5.76 -37.35
N LEU A 620 -18.20 -4.51 -37.31
CA LEU A 620 -17.58 -3.82 -38.46
C LEU A 620 -16.32 -4.55 -38.95
N LEU A 621 -15.48 -5.07 -38.06
CA LEU A 621 -14.32 -5.89 -38.44
C LEU A 621 -14.73 -7.11 -39.27
N ASN A 622 -15.74 -7.85 -38.82
CA ASN A 622 -16.24 -9.03 -39.54
C ASN A 622 -16.77 -8.66 -40.92
N ILE A 623 -17.58 -7.60 -41.01
CA ILE A 623 -18.15 -7.10 -42.26
C ILE A 623 -17.04 -6.67 -43.23
N TYR A 624 -16.03 -5.95 -42.73
CA TYR A 624 -14.88 -5.53 -43.51
C TYR A 624 -14.12 -6.72 -44.10
N LEU A 625 -13.79 -7.71 -43.27
CA LEU A 625 -13.09 -8.91 -43.73
C LEU A 625 -13.92 -9.75 -44.72
N MET A 626 -15.25 -9.80 -44.54
CA MET A 626 -16.16 -10.48 -45.48
C MET A 626 -16.21 -9.77 -46.83
N HIS A 627 -16.30 -8.43 -46.83
CA HIS A 627 -16.28 -7.62 -48.04
C HIS A 627 -15.04 -7.89 -48.88
N HIS A 628 -13.86 -7.80 -48.27
CA HIS A 628 -12.59 -8.01 -48.99
C HIS A 628 -12.40 -9.43 -49.51
N LYS A 629 -13.01 -10.44 -48.85
CA LYS A 629 -13.08 -11.81 -49.39
C LYS A 629 -14.02 -11.88 -50.59
N ARG A 630 -15.18 -11.22 -50.56
CA ARG A 630 -16.16 -11.21 -51.66
C ARG A 630 -15.62 -10.52 -52.91
N ILE A 631 -15.00 -9.35 -52.77
CA ILE A 631 -14.47 -8.59 -53.91
C ILE A 631 -13.14 -9.13 -54.47
N GLY A 632 -12.59 -10.19 -53.87
CA GLY A 632 -11.39 -10.87 -54.38
C GLY A 632 -10.09 -10.08 -54.18
N SER A 633 -9.87 -9.51 -52.99
CA SER A 633 -8.69 -8.68 -52.68
C SER A 633 -7.34 -9.41 -52.75
N ASN A 634 -7.34 -10.73 -53.00
CA ASN A 634 -6.15 -11.60 -53.07
C ASN A 634 -5.26 -11.60 -51.81
N TRP A 635 -5.80 -11.20 -50.66
CA TRP A 635 -5.10 -11.26 -49.38
C TRP A 635 -4.89 -12.70 -48.92
N LYS A 636 -3.70 -13.00 -48.41
CA LYS A 636 -3.38 -14.25 -47.72
C LYS A 636 -3.87 -14.18 -46.29
N PHE A 637 -4.95 -14.92 -46.01
CA PHE A 637 -5.54 -15.02 -44.68
C PHE A 637 -4.94 -16.15 -43.85
N LYS A 638 -4.80 -15.93 -42.54
CA LYS A 638 -4.55 -16.97 -41.53
C LYS A 638 -5.51 -16.83 -40.36
N GLU A 639 -6.00 -17.96 -39.88
CA GLU A 639 -6.73 -18.05 -38.61
C GLU A 639 -5.82 -18.70 -37.56
N LEU A 640 -5.71 -18.08 -36.39
CA LEU A 640 -4.97 -18.59 -35.23
C LEU A 640 -5.91 -18.74 -34.03
N GLN A 641 -5.70 -19.76 -33.20
CA GLN A 641 -6.49 -19.91 -31.96
C GLN A 641 -6.20 -18.74 -31.00
N CYS A 642 -7.13 -18.48 -30.08
CA CYS A 642 -7.00 -17.46 -29.05
C CYS A 642 -6.90 -18.13 -27.68
N VAL A 643 -5.87 -17.78 -26.90
CA VAL A 643 -5.76 -18.15 -25.49
C VAL A 643 -6.28 -17.01 -24.61
N HIS A 644 -7.08 -17.36 -23.59
CA HIS A 644 -7.64 -16.48 -22.57
C HIS A 644 -7.03 -16.84 -21.21
N PHE A 645 -6.29 -15.89 -20.62
CA PHE A 645 -5.72 -15.99 -19.28
C PHE A 645 -6.69 -15.56 -18.19
N THR A 646 -6.97 -16.46 -17.23
CA THR A 646 -7.93 -16.19 -16.13
C THR A 646 -7.35 -15.25 -15.06
N ASN A 647 -6.03 -15.33 -14.82
CA ASN A 647 -5.30 -14.56 -13.82
C ASN A 647 -4.14 -13.77 -14.46
N PRO A 648 -4.44 -12.75 -15.30
CA PRO A 648 -3.43 -12.00 -16.05
C PRO A 648 -2.63 -11.03 -15.18
N GLU A 649 -3.03 -10.75 -13.94
CA GLU A 649 -2.33 -9.85 -13.02
C GLU A 649 -0.89 -10.33 -12.74
N PRO A 650 0.05 -9.40 -12.46
CA PRO A 650 1.38 -9.77 -12.00
C PRO A 650 1.30 -10.62 -10.74
N ALA A 651 2.27 -11.53 -10.58
CA ALA A 651 2.45 -12.21 -9.30
C ALA A 651 2.65 -11.14 -8.22
N GLU A 652 1.87 -11.22 -7.14
CA GLU A 652 2.04 -10.34 -6.00
C GLU A 652 3.42 -10.60 -5.38
N GLN A 653 4.33 -9.63 -5.52
CA GLN A 653 5.63 -9.67 -4.88
C GLN A 653 5.61 -8.74 -3.67
N LEU A 654 5.69 -9.32 -2.48
CA LEU A 654 5.93 -8.53 -1.28
C LEU A 654 7.32 -7.89 -1.38
N LYS A 655 7.41 -6.63 -0.97
CA LYS A 655 8.66 -5.89 -0.83
C LYS A 655 8.98 -5.70 0.66
N PRO A 656 10.26 -5.48 1.04
CA PRO A 656 10.62 -5.01 2.38
C PRO A 656 9.84 -3.74 2.75
N LEU A 657 9.61 -3.52 4.05
CA LEU A 657 9.04 -2.26 4.52
C LEU A 657 10.12 -1.18 4.48
N ASP A 658 9.91 -0.13 3.69
CA ASP A 658 10.90 0.92 3.42
C ASP A 658 10.95 2.04 4.50
N VAL A 659 10.23 1.91 5.64
CA VAL A 659 9.83 3.10 6.45
C VAL A 659 9.74 2.88 7.97
N THR A 660 10.61 2.07 8.60
CA THR A 660 10.54 1.91 10.08
C THR A 660 11.86 2.24 10.77
N ASP A 661 11.79 3.12 11.76
CA ASP A 661 12.85 3.44 12.73
C ASP A 661 13.04 2.33 13.78
N LYS A 662 12.10 1.38 13.84
CA LYS A 662 12.09 0.24 14.75
C LYS A 662 12.58 -1.05 14.09
N PRO A 663 13.20 -1.97 14.85
CA PRO A 663 13.48 -3.32 14.36
C PRO A 663 12.19 -4.05 13.97
N ILE A 664 12.20 -4.70 12.80
CA ILE A 664 11.02 -5.39 12.26
C ILE A 664 10.97 -6.85 12.72
N ILE A 665 9.79 -7.29 13.18
CA ILE A 665 9.46 -8.69 13.45
C ILE A 665 8.44 -9.17 12.41
N PRO A 666 8.87 -10.01 11.45
CA PRO A 666 7.95 -10.61 10.48
C PRO A 666 7.16 -11.75 11.11
N VAL A 667 5.83 -11.62 11.07
CA VAL A 667 4.89 -12.61 11.62
C VAL A 667 4.02 -13.13 10.49
N VAL A 668 3.94 -14.45 10.33
CA VAL A 668 3.26 -15.08 9.19
C VAL A 668 2.15 -16.01 9.66
N PHE A 669 1.00 -15.89 9.02
CA PHE A 669 -0.17 -16.76 9.19
C PHE A 669 -0.54 -17.38 7.86
N ALA A 670 -1.23 -18.52 7.89
CA ALA A 670 -1.93 -19.08 6.74
C ALA A 670 -3.40 -19.30 7.10
N ALA A 671 -4.32 -18.86 6.24
CA ALA A 671 -5.75 -18.97 6.50
C ALA A 671 -6.60 -18.93 5.22
N ASP A 672 -7.79 -19.51 5.34
CA ASP A 672 -8.86 -19.42 4.36
C ASP A 672 -9.95 -18.43 4.82
N ASP A 673 -10.95 -18.24 3.97
CA ASP A 673 -12.09 -17.37 4.24
C ASP A 673 -12.92 -17.78 5.49
N ASN A 674 -12.87 -19.07 5.88
CA ASN A 674 -13.57 -19.59 7.04
C ASN A 674 -12.85 -19.29 8.36
N TYR A 675 -11.52 -19.20 8.35
CA TYR A 675 -10.73 -18.96 9.55
C TYR A 675 -10.52 -17.47 9.88
N VAL A 676 -10.99 -16.54 9.04
CA VAL A 676 -10.87 -15.09 9.28
C VAL A 676 -11.26 -14.66 10.70
N PRO A 677 -12.39 -15.09 11.30
CA PRO A 677 -12.72 -14.69 12.67
C PRO A 677 -11.70 -15.16 13.71
N GLN A 678 -11.20 -16.39 13.56
CA GLN A 678 -10.21 -17.01 14.44
C GLN A 678 -8.87 -16.29 14.31
N LEU A 679 -8.38 -16.16 13.07
CA LEU A 679 -7.17 -15.43 12.71
C LEU A 679 -7.19 -14.00 13.29
N THR A 680 -8.33 -13.30 13.19
CA THR A 680 -8.46 -11.94 13.73
C THR A 680 -8.28 -11.92 15.25
N ALA A 681 -8.85 -12.89 15.97
CA ALA A 681 -8.66 -13.01 17.42
C ALA A 681 -7.21 -13.33 17.79
N THR A 682 -6.55 -14.20 17.02
CA THR A 682 -5.14 -14.53 17.20
C THR A 682 -4.24 -13.32 16.99
N VAL A 683 -4.31 -12.66 15.83
CA VAL A 683 -3.52 -11.46 15.52
C VAL A 683 -3.79 -10.36 16.55
N TYR A 684 -5.05 -10.15 16.95
CA TYR A 684 -5.39 -9.18 17.98
C TYR A 684 -4.77 -9.51 19.34
N SER A 685 -4.80 -10.78 19.75
CA SER A 685 -4.15 -11.20 21.01
C SER A 685 -2.63 -10.99 20.96
N ALA A 686 -1.99 -11.21 19.81
CA ALA A 686 -0.56 -10.94 19.62
C ALA A 686 -0.25 -9.45 19.80
N MET A 687 -0.96 -8.60 19.06
CA MET A 687 -0.70 -7.16 19.02
C MET A 687 -1.06 -6.45 20.33
N LYS A 688 -2.05 -6.96 21.07
CA LYS A 688 -2.43 -6.42 22.39
C LYS A 688 -1.34 -6.65 23.45
N ASN A 689 -0.48 -7.65 23.28
CA ASN A 689 0.60 -8.00 24.21
C ASN A 689 2.01 -7.71 23.64
N ALA A 690 2.09 -7.08 22.47
CA ALA A 690 3.32 -6.84 21.74
C ALA A 690 4.16 -5.69 22.35
N ASP A 691 5.48 -5.84 22.34
CA ASP A 691 6.42 -4.78 22.73
C ASP A 691 6.41 -3.61 21.72
N PRO A 692 6.08 -2.38 22.15
CA PRO A 692 5.97 -1.22 21.26
C PRO A 692 7.31 -0.74 20.68
N SER A 693 8.45 -1.26 21.15
CA SER A 693 9.79 -0.95 20.61
C SER A 693 10.08 -1.63 19.27
N TYR A 694 9.30 -2.64 18.89
CA TYR A 694 9.39 -3.31 17.59
C TYR A 694 8.27 -2.87 16.64
N PHE A 695 8.50 -3.07 15.35
CA PHE A 695 7.47 -2.98 14.32
C PHE A 695 7.10 -4.39 13.83
N TYR A 696 5.81 -4.72 13.79
CA TYR A 696 5.34 -6.06 13.43
C TYR A 696 4.80 -6.10 12.01
N ASP A 697 5.48 -6.83 11.14
CA ASP A 697 5.04 -7.02 9.75
C ASP A 697 4.24 -8.32 9.62
N VAL A 698 2.92 -8.20 9.77
CA VAL A 698 1.99 -9.34 9.79
C VAL A 698 1.55 -9.68 8.38
N THR A 699 1.84 -10.89 7.92
CA THR A 699 1.52 -11.37 6.57
C THR A 699 0.63 -12.60 6.63
N VAL A 700 -0.50 -12.57 5.92
CA VAL A 700 -1.46 -13.67 5.83
C VAL A 700 -1.39 -14.30 4.44
N LEU A 701 -0.92 -15.54 4.37
CA LEU A 701 -0.92 -16.36 3.16
C LEU A 701 -2.33 -16.96 2.97
N GLN A 702 -2.95 -16.70 1.82
CA GLN A 702 -4.35 -17.05 1.58
C GLN A 702 -4.61 -17.40 0.11
N ARG A 703 -5.79 -17.95 -0.19
CA ARG A 703 -6.27 -18.17 -1.57
C ARG A 703 -7.59 -17.45 -1.87
N ASN A 704 -8.52 -17.51 -0.92
CA ASN A 704 -9.93 -17.20 -1.15
C ASN A 704 -10.56 -16.27 -0.10
N ILE A 705 -9.77 -15.58 0.72
CA ILE A 705 -10.32 -14.63 1.70
C ILE A 705 -10.98 -13.47 0.95
N ALA A 706 -12.28 -13.29 1.16
CA ALA A 706 -13.05 -12.24 0.49
C ALA A 706 -12.50 -10.83 0.80
N TRP A 707 -12.44 -9.96 -0.22
CA TRP A 707 -11.86 -8.62 -0.11
C TRP A 707 -12.47 -7.78 1.03
N ASP A 708 -13.80 -7.84 1.22
CA ASP A 708 -14.49 -7.10 2.28
C ASP A 708 -14.03 -7.50 3.69
N LYS A 709 -13.62 -8.76 3.87
CA LYS A 709 -13.08 -9.25 5.13
C LYS A 709 -11.63 -8.83 5.32
N GLN A 710 -10.82 -8.87 4.26
CA GLN A 710 -9.46 -8.35 4.30
C GLN A 710 -9.45 -6.87 4.69
N GLU A 711 -10.30 -6.07 4.05
CA GLU A 711 -10.39 -4.63 4.33
C GLU A 711 -10.89 -4.36 5.75
N ARG A 712 -11.87 -5.13 6.23
CA ARG A 712 -12.32 -5.03 7.63
C ARG A 712 -11.21 -5.32 8.63
N MET A 713 -10.34 -6.31 8.37
CA MET A 713 -9.17 -6.56 9.20
C MET A 713 -8.17 -5.40 9.12
N ARG A 714 -7.80 -4.93 7.91
CA ARG A 714 -6.88 -3.80 7.74
C ARG A 714 -7.35 -2.57 8.51
N VAL A 715 -8.62 -2.19 8.37
CA VAL A 715 -9.23 -1.07 9.11
C VAL A 715 -9.18 -1.29 10.62
N PHE A 716 -9.52 -2.48 11.10
CA PHE A 716 -9.52 -2.79 12.54
C PHE A 716 -8.11 -2.67 13.16
N PHE A 717 -7.08 -3.14 12.46
CA PHE A 717 -5.70 -3.17 12.94
C PHE A 717 -4.95 -1.84 12.83
N LYS A 718 -5.47 -0.82 12.11
CA LYS A 718 -4.92 0.55 12.11
C LYS A 718 -4.75 1.17 13.50
N ARG A 719 -5.44 0.64 14.52
CA ARG A 719 -5.30 1.06 15.93
C ARG A 719 -3.93 0.77 16.54
N PHE A 720 -3.14 -0.11 15.93
CA PHE A 720 -1.78 -0.44 16.37
C PHE A 720 -0.78 0.26 15.45
N PRO A 721 -0.19 1.39 15.86
CA PRO A 721 0.70 2.18 14.99
C PRO A 721 2.04 1.47 14.70
N ASN A 722 2.37 0.41 15.45
CA ASN A 722 3.58 -0.38 15.30
C ASN A 722 3.35 -1.72 14.56
N MET A 723 2.32 -1.83 13.72
CA MET A 723 2.12 -3.00 12.88
C MET A 723 1.70 -2.67 11.45
N ASN A 724 1.99 -3.58 10.54
CA ASN A 724 1.42 -3.63 9.20
C ASN A 724 0.71 -4.97 8.98
N LEU A 725 -0.44 -4.97 8.30
CA LEU A 725 -1.16 -6.19 7.93
C LEU A 725 -1.23 -6.32 6.42
N ARG A 726 -0.68 -7.41 5.88
CA ARG A 726 -0.68 -7.77 4.46
C ARG A 726 -1.39 -9.10 4.23
N PHE A 727 -1.99 -9.23 3.06
CA PHE A 727 -2.56 -10.49 2.57
C PHE A 727 -1.84 -10.82 1.27
N THR A 728 -1.52 -12.09 1.05
CA THR A 728 -0.85 -12.53 -0.18
C THR A 728 -1.54 -13.76 -0.72
N ASN A 729 -1.97 -13.69 -1.99
CA ASN A 729 -2.54 -14.86 -2.66
C ASN A 729 -1.42 -15.83 -3.09
N VAL A 730 -1.46 -17.08 -2.61
CA VAL A 730 -0.47 -18.12 -2.93
C VAL A 730 -0.92 -19.11 -4.01
N ASP A 731 -2.09 -18.93 -4.63
CA ASP A 731 -2.62 -19.84 -5.67
C ASP A 731 -1.61 -20.14 -6.78
N ARG A 732 -0.94 -19.10 -7.28
CA ARG A 732 0.06 -19.20 -8.35
C ARG A 732 1.24 -20.09 -7.97
N GLU A 733 1.63 -20.09 -6.69
CA GLU A 733 2.77 -20.85 -6.18
C GLU A 733 2.47 -22.33 -5.95
N LEU A 734 1.20 -22.67 -5.83
CA LEU A 734 0.72 -24.03 -5.61
C LEU A 734 0.27 -24.70 -6.93
N ALA A 735 0.17 -23.92 -8.01
CA ALA A 735 -0.23 -24.43 -9.32
C ALA A 735 0.69 -25.57 -9.78
N GLY A 736 0.10 -26.72 -10.12
CA GLY A 736 0.82 -27.92 -10.57
C GLY A 736 1.25 -28.91 -9.46
N TYR A 737 0.90 -28.65 -8.20
CA TYR A 737 1.10 -29.59 -7.08
C TYR A 737 -0.24 -30.10 -6.55
N ASP A 738 -0.38 -31.42 -6.38
CA ASP A 738 -1.55 -32.05 -5.78
C ASP A 738 -1.40 -32.12 -4.25
N LEU A 739 -1.78 -31.03 -3.59
CA LEU A 739 -1.76 -30.92 -2.13
C LEU A 739 -3.13 -31.30 -1.57
N SER A 740 -3.26 -32.53 -1.10
CA SER A 740 -4.47 -33.03 -0.45
C SER A 740 -4.20 -33.35 1.02
N THR A 741 -5.19 -33.09 1.87
CA THR A 741 -5.12 -33.38 3.30
C THR A 741 -5.91 -34.65 3.62
N ASN A 742 -5.27 -35.66 4.20
CA ASN A 742 -5.92 -36.94 4.55
C ASN A 742 -6.72 -36.91 5.87
N ASN A 743 -6.82 -35.74 6.51
CA ASN A 743 -7.49 -35.54 7.78
C ASN A 743 -8.43 -34.33 7.66
N ALA A 744 -9.73 -34.53 7.97
CA ALA A 744 -10.75 -33.49 7.86
C ALA A 744 -10.53 -32.27 8.79
N HIS A 745 -9.61 -32.38 9.75
CA HIS A 745 -9.24 -31.31 10.68
C HIS A 745 -7.99 -30.51 10.24
N ILE A 746 -7.32 -30.90 9.15
CA ILE A 746 -6.13 -30.21 8.63
C ILE A 746 -6.49 -29.58 7.29
N SER A 747 -6.16 -28.30 7.14
CA SER A 747 -6.46 -27.52 5.94
C SER A 747 -5.25 -27.46 5.02
N VAL A 748 -5.46 -27.32 3.70
CA VAL A 748 -4.38 -27.23 2.69
C VAL A 748 -3.46 -26.03 2.96
N GLU A 749 -3.98 -24.99 3.60
CA GLU A 749 -3.30 -23.78 4.06
C GLU A 749 -2.08 -24.09 4.94
N THR A 750 -2.08 -25.25 5.63
CA THR A 750 -0.94 -25.67 6.44
C THR A 750 0.35 -25.81 5.62
N TYR A 751 0.26 -26.16 4.33
CA TYR A 751 1.42 -26.28 3.46
C TYR A 751 2.02 -24.92 3.07
N TYR A 752 1.31 -23.81 3.27
CA TYR A 752 1.75 -22.49 2.81
C TYR A 752 2.97 -21.99 3.61
N ARG A 753 3.23 -22.55 4.80
CA ARG A 753 4.43 -22.26 5.57
C ARG A 753 5.73 -22.54 4.82
N PHE A 754 5.74 -23.50 3.89
CA PHE A 754 6.91 -23.76 3.04
C PHE A 754 7.16 -22.62 2.04
N LEU A 755 6.09 -21.97 1.57
CA LEU A 755 6.16 -20.86 0.62
C LEU A 755 6.71 -19.57 1.21
N ILE A 756 6.76 -19.45 2.55
CA ILE A 756 7.33 -18.28 3.26
C ILE A 756 8.70 -17.92 2.70
N GLN A 757 9.55 -18.92 2.46
CA GLN A 757 10.90 -18.74 1.92
C GLN A 757 10.92 -18.03 0.56
N LYS A 758 9.87 -18.20 -0.25
CA LYS A 758 9.72 -17.58 -1.58
C LYS A 758 8.92 -16.29 -1.55
N VAL A 759 7.89 -16.21 -0.71
CA VAL A 759 7.02 -15.04 -0.58
C VAL A 759 7.71 -13.91 0.20
N LEU A 760 8.58 -14.26 1.14
CA LEU A 760 9.34 -13.32 1.99
C LEU A 760 10.85 -13.60 1.89
N PRO A 761 11.47 -13.50 0.70
CA PRO A 761 12.88 -13.86 0.51
C PRO A 761 13.85 -12.90 1.22
N PHE A 762 13.38 -11.68 1.53
CA PHE A 762 14.13 -10.62 2.19
C PHE A 762 14.13 -10.71 3.72
N TYR A 763 13.40 -11.66 4.31
CA TYR A 763 13.55 -11.99 5.73
C TYR A 763 14.40 -13.25 5.89
N ASP A 764 15.38 -13.16 6.79
CA ASP A 764 16.25 -14.28 7.19
C ASP A 764 15.67 -15.13 8.31
N LYS A 765 14.77 -14.55 9.10
CA LYS A 765 14.05 -15.22 10.18
C LYS A 765 12.61 -14.74 10.21
N VAL A 766 11.66 -15.64 10.45
CA VAL A 766 10.24 -15.29 10.64
C VAL A 766 9.59 -16.04 11.79
N LEU A 767 8.52 -15.47 12.35
CA LEU A 767 7.64 -16.17 13.27
C LEU A 767 6.40 -16.67 12.53
N TYR A 768 6.21 -17.98 12.40
CA TYR A 768 4.98 -18.57 11.87
C TYR A 768 4.05 -19.00 13.00
N LEU A 769 2.77 -18.69 12.86
CA LEU A 769 1.73 -18.94 13.86
C LEU A 769 0.45 -19.47 13.19
N ASP A 770 -0.13 -20.52 13.77
CA ASP A 770 -1.44 -21.04 13.33
C ASP A 770 -2.58 -20.06 13.69
N SER A 771 -3.69 -20.17 12.97
CA SER A 771 -4.86 -19.29 13.14
C SER A 771 -5.78 -19.66 14.32
N ASP A 772 -5.50 -20.77 15.01
CA ASP A 772 -6.28 -21.31 16.14
C ASP A 772 -5.50 -21.32 17.46
N ILE A 773 -4.71 -20.26 17.67
CA ILE A 773 -3.99 -19.99 18.91
C ILE A 773 -4.41 -18.67 19.55
N ILE A 774 -4.13 -18.50 20.84
CA ILE A 774 -4.23 -17.22 21.55
C ILE A 774 -2.92 -16.91 22.25
N ILE A 775 -2.49 -15.66 22.12
CA ILE A 775 -1.18 -15.19 22.54
C ILE A 775 -1.36 -14.26 23.75
N ASN A 776 -0.81 -14.67 24.89
CA ASN A 776 -0.77 -13.89 26.13
C ASN A 776 0.60 -13.27 26.38
N GLY A 777 1.65 -13.85 25.79
CA GLY A 777 3.02 -13.37 25.90
C GLY A 777 3.39 -12.38 24.81
N ASP A 778 4.53 -11.71 25.01
CA ASP A 778 5.14 -10.83 24.02
C ASP A 778 5.93 -11.66 22.98
N ILE A 779 5.42 -11.71 21.75
CA ILE A 779 6.00 -12.48 20.65
C ILE A 779 7.39 -11.98 20.22
N ALA A 780 7.82 -10.78 20.61
CA ALA A 780 9.18 -10.33 20.37
C ALA A 780 10.21 -11.20 21.10
N LYS A 781 9.88 -11.65 22.33
CA LYS A 781 10.73 -12.56 23.10
C LYS A 781 10.91 -13.91 22.40
N LEU A 782 9.83 -14.43 21.82
CA LEU A 782 9.86 -15.68 21.06
C LEU A 782 10.71 -15.54 19.79
N TYR A 783 10.49 -14.48 19.02
CA TYR A 783 11.26 -14.21 17.80
C TYR A 783 12.77 -14.01 18.10
N ASN A 784 13.10 -13.37 19.21
CA ASN A 784 14.48 -13.05 19.58
C ASN A 784 15.28 -14.23 20.15
N ILE A 785 14.66 -15.42 20.32
CA ILE A 785 15.41 -16.63 20.66
C ILE A 785 16.42 -16.91 19.54
N ASP A 786 17.70 -17.07 19.92
CA ASP A 786 18.76 -17.45 19.00
C ASP A 786 18.61 -18.92 18.62
N LEU A 787 18.43 -19.18 17.32
CA LEU A 787 18.27 -20.52 16.76
C LEU A 787 19.59 -21.30 16.67
N GLN A 788 20.74 -20.69 16.98
CA GLN A 788 22.05 -21.37 16.96
C GLN A 788 22.36 -22.01 15.60
N GLY A 789 21.96 -21.32 14.52
CA GLY A 789 22.11 -21.80 13.14
C GLY A 789 21.14 -22.92 12.72
N LYS A 790 20.27 -23.41 13.60
CA LYS A 790 19.27 -24.44 13.30
C LYS A 790 18.23 -23.94 12.30
N LEU A 791 17.58 -24.87 11.59
CA LEU A 791 16.58 -24.56 10.57
C LEU A 791 15.33 -23.91 11.18
N LEU A 792 14.92 -24.35 12.37
CA LEU A 792 13.76 -23.81 13.05
C LEU A 792 13.81 -24.03 14.57
N GLY A 793 13.01 -23.24 15.28
CA GLY A 793 12.65 -23.46 16.68
C GLY A 793 11.18 -23.91 16.80
N ALA A 794 10.93 -24.95 17.60
CA ALA A 794 9.58 -25.47 17.84
C ALA A 794 9.45 -26.09 19.25
N VAL A 795 8.22 -26.24 19.75
CA VAL A 795 7.94 -26.95 21.01
C VAL A 795 7.59 -28.42 20.72
N ARG A 796 8.07 -29.34 21.54
CA ARG A 796 7.74 -30.78 21.43
C ARG A 796 6.23 -31.03 21.53
N ASP A 797 5.72 -31.99 20.78
CA ASP A 797 4.26 -32.26 20.69
C ASP A 797 3.83 -33.30 21.75
N ILE A 798 3.35 -32.83 22.91
CA ILE A 798 2.91 -33.72 24.00
C ILE A 798 1.86 -34.77 23.56
N ASP A 799 1.01 -34.46 22.58
CA ASP A 799 -0.01 -35.39 22.08
C ASP A 799 0.65 -36.54 21.30
N PHE A 800 1.54 -36.20 20.36
CA PHE A 800 2.29 -37.19 19.61
C PHE A 800 3.15 -38.05 20.53
N LEU A 801 3.83 -37.42 21.49
CA LEU A 801 4.70 -38.09 22.45
C LEU A 801 3.95 -39.04 23.39
N GLY A 802 2.75 -38.67 23.85
CA GLY A 802 1.88 -39.58 24.59
C GLY A 802 1.45 -40.79 23.76
N ASN A 803 1.12 -40.56 22.48
CA ASN A 803 0.76 -41.64 21.55
C ASN A 803 1.88 -42.66 21.29
N LEU A 804 3.15 -42.29 21.44
CA LEU A 804 4.28 -43.21 21.27
C LEU A 804 4.24 -44.37 22.27
N ASN A 805 3.71 -44.13 23.47
CA ASN A 805 3.61 -45.10 24.56
C ASN A 805 2.27 -45.83 24.63
N VAL A 806 1.31 -45.52 23.75
CA VAL A 806 0.05 -46.24 23.67
C VAL A 806 0.28 -47.70 23.26
N LYS A 807 -0.45 -48.61 23.91
CA LYS A 807 -0.37 -50.06 23.68
C LYS A 807 -0.44 -50.41 22.18
N HIS A 808 0.33 -51.41 21.78
CA HIS A 808 0.51 -51.86 20.38
C HIS A 808 1.37 -50.94 19.50
N GLY A 809 1.91 -49.84 20.03
CA GLY A 809 3.03 -49.11 19.43
C GLY A 809 2.79 -48.55 18.02
N LYS A 810 1.52 -48.35 17.61
CA LYS A 810 1.20 -47.91 16.24
C LYS A 810 1.90 -46.60 15.87
N ARG A 811 1.91 -45.63 16.79
CA ARG A 811 2.57 -44.32 16.57
C ARG A 811 4.09 -44.43 16.58
N MET A 812 4.65 -45.25 17.47
CA MET A 812 6.08 -45.54 17.50
C MET A 812 6.54 -46.20 16.19
N ASN A 813 5.78 -47.16 15.68
CA ASN A 813 6.06 -47.81 14.40
C ASN A 813 5.96 -46.80 13.25
N TYR A 814 4.93 -45.95 13.24
CA TYR A 814 4.79 -44.87 12.26
C TYR A 814 6.01 -43.93 12.26
N ALA A 815 6.44 -43.44 13.42
CA ALA A 815 7.59 -42.54 13.54
C ALA A 815 8.89 -43.18 13.02
N LYS A 816 9.11 -44.47 13.29
CA LYS A 816 10.32 -45.18 12.84
C LYS A 816 10.29 -45.63 11.38
N THR A 817 9.13 -46.00 10.85
CA THR A 817 9.03 -46.61 9.51
C THR A 817 8.63 -45.62 8.43
N VAL A 818 7.71 -44.71 8.73
CA VAL A 818 7.21 -43.71 7.79
C VAL A 818 8.02 -42.42 7.88
N LEU A 819 8.13 -41.83 9.08
CA LEU A 819 8.90 -40.60 9.28
C LEU A 819 10.42 -40.85 9.31
N LYS A 820 10.83 -42.09 9.59
CA LYS A 820 12.23 -42.52 9.71
C LYS A 820 13.04 -41.74 10.76
N MET A 821 12.37 -41.26 11.81
CA MET A 821 13.02 -40.54 12.90
C MET A 821 13.94 -41.46 13.71
N LYS A 822 15.16 -40.98 13.97
CA LYS A 822 16.12 -41.62 14.87
C LYS A 822 15.64 -41.56 16.32
N ASN A 823 15.11 -40.41 16.73
CA ASN A 823 14.51 -40.22 18.05
C ASN A 823 13.04 -39.77 17.93
N PRO A 824 12.08 -40.70 17.95
CA PRO A 824 10.65 -40.34 17.90
C PRO A 824 10.19 -39.39 19.02
N TYR A 825 10.89 -39.34 20.16
CA TYR A 825 10.52 -38.46 21.27
C TYR A 825 10.87 -36.98 21.07
N ASP A 826 11.54 -36.67 19.97
CA ASP A 826 11.87 -35.32 19.54
C ASP A 826 10.82 -34.73 18.60
N TYR A 827 9.72 -35.44 18.36
CA TYR A 827 8.64 -34.96 17.52
C TYR A 827 8.00 -33.67 18.07
N PHE A 828 7.91 -32.63 17.23
CA PHE A 828 7.46 -31.29 17.59
C PHE A 828 6.19 -30.86 16.87
N GLN A 829 5.50 -29.89 17.47
CA GLN A 829 4.23 -29.35 16.99
C GLN A 829 4.50 -28.14 16.08
N ALA A 830 3.83 -28.07 14.93
CA ALA A 830 4.11 -27.09 13.88
C ALA A 830 3.34 -25.77 13.99
N GLY A 831 2.41 -25.61 14.92
CA GLY A 831 1.56 -24.41 15.01
C GLY A 831 2.21 -23.16 15.56
N VAL A 832 3.40 -23.29 16.15
CA VAL A 832 4.24 -22.17 16.57
C VAL A 832 5.68 -22.47 16.17
N LEU A 833 6.21 -21.72 15.21
CA LEU A 833 7.54 -21.94 14.65
C LEU A 833 8.32 -20.63 14.55
N VAL A 834 9.57 -20.65 15.01
CA VAL A 834 10.56 -19.62 14.66
C VAL A 834 11.40 -20.18 13.52
N LEU A 835 11.19 -19.70 12.30
CA LEU A 835 11.82 -20.24 11.09
C LEU A 835 13.07 -19.44 10.74
N ASN A 836 14.20 -20.12 10.58
CA ASN A 836 15.40 -19.56 9.96
C ASN A 836 15.27 -19.71 8.43
N THR A 837 14.51 -18.81 7.81
CA THR A 837 14.21 -18.87 6.38
C THR A 837 15.45 -18.80 5.51
N LYS A 838 16.52 -18.13 5.98
CA LYS A 838 17.82 -18.16 5.30
C LYS A 838 18.41 -19.57 5.24
N ALA A 839 18.58 -20.22 6.40
CA ALA A 839 19.13 -21.58 6.44
C ALA A 839 18.22 -22.58 5.71
N MET A 840 16.90 -22.43 5.81
CA MET A 840 15.97 -23.31 5.07
C MET A 840 16.15 -23.18 3.55
N ARG A 841 16.32 -21.97 3.01
CA ARG A 841 16.59 -21.74 1.57
C ARG A 841 17.93 -22.34 1.12
N GLU A 842 18.93 -22.35 1.98
CA GLU A 842 20.25 -22.94 1.71
C GLU A 842 20.21 -24.47 1.67
N HIS A 843 19.31 -25.09 2.45
CA HIS A 843 19.20 -26.55 2.56
C HIS A 843 18.21 -27.19 1.58
N TYR A 844 17.07 -26.53 1.33
CA TYR A 844 15.97 -27.11 0.55
C TYR A 844 15.34 -26.08 -0.38
N THR A 845 15.11 -26.49 -1.62
CA THR A 845 14.31 -25.71 -2.57
C THR A 845 12.82 -25.81 -2.26
N ILE A 846 12.03 -24.80 -2.64
CA ILE A 846 10.55 -24.84 -2.54
C ILE A 846 9.98 -26.08 -3.22
N ARG A 847 10.51 -26.45 -4.40
CA ARG A 847 10.06 -27.63 -5.13
C ARG A 847 10.23 -28.91 -4.31
N GLN A 848 11.34 -29.06 -3.59
CA GLN A 848 11.57 -30.19 -2.70
C GLN A 848 10.55 -30.18 -1.56
N TRP A 849 10.33 -29.05 -0.89
CA TRP A 849 9.33 -28.93 0.17
C TRP A 849 7.93 -29.32 -0.30
N LEU A 850 7.47 -28.81 -1.44
CA LEU A 850 6.16 -29.12 -1.99
C LEU A 850 6.05 -30.58 -2.45
N THR A 851 7.13 -31.18 -2.93
CA THR A 851 7.17 -32.61 -3.26
C THR A 851 7.08 -33.48 -2.01
N TYR A 852 7.76 -33.12 -0.91
CA TYR A 852 7.64 -33.82 0.36
C TYR A 852 6.23 -33.68 0.94
N ALA A 853 5.64 -32.48 0.85
CA ALA A 853 4.27 -32.18 1.28
C ALA A 853 3.21 -32.98 0.52
N SER A 854 3.47 -33.36 -0.74
CA SER A 854 2.55 -34.15 -1.57
C SER A 854 2.60 -35.66 -1.26
N ASN A 855 3.40 -36.10 -0.28
CA ASN A 855 3.51 -37.52 0.06
C ASN A 855 2.28 -38.00 0.86
N PRO A 856 1.45 -38.91 0.31
CA PRO A 856 0.22 -39.35 0.97
C PRO A 856 0.46 -40.20 2.23
N ALA A 857 1.69 -40.65 2.49
CA ALA A 857 2.02 -41.43 3.67
C ALA A 857 2.02 -40.60 4.96
N PHE A 858 2.11 -39.27 4.87
CA PHE A 858 2.15 -38.37 6.02
C PHE A 858 0.74 -38.09 6.56
N ILE A 859 0.45 -38.51 7.80
CA ILE A 859 -0.88 -38.40 8.40
C ILE A 859 -1.13 -37.10 9.16
N TYR A 860 -0.05 -36.38 9.50
CA TYR A 860 -0.08 -34.99 9.97
C TYR A 860 0.55 -34.02 8.95
N ASN A 861 0.58 -34.41 7.66
CA ASN A 861 0.89 -33.53 6.54
C ASN A 861 2.22 -32.75 6.70
N ASP A 862 2.17 -31.42 6.72
CA ASP A 862 3.32 -30.53 6.84
C ASP A 862 4.12 -30.69 8.14
N GLN A 863 3.44 -30.99 9.25
CA GLN A 863 4.10 -31.23 10.54
C GLN A 863 4.98 -32.49 10.45
N ASP A 864 4.50 -33.54 9.78
CA ASP A 864 5.27 -34.76 9.55
C ASP A 864 6.44 -34.52 8.58
N VAL A 865 6.27 -33.69 7.55
CA VAL A 865 7.37 -33.29 6.64
C VAL A 865 8.48 -32.60 7.42
N LEU A 866 8.14 -31.61 8.25
CA LEU A 866 9.11 -30.88 9.06
C LEU A 866 9.81 -31.80 10.05
N ASN A 867 9.08 -32.69 10.73
CA ASN A 867 9.68 -33.64 11.67
C ASN A 867 10.58 -34.68 10.98
N ALA A 868 10.24 -35.13 9.78
CA ALA A 868 11.04 -36.10 9.03
C ALA A 868 12.31 -35.48 8.42
N HIS A 869 12.25 -34.22 7.99
CA HIS A 869 13.33 -33.58 7.23
C HIS A 869 14.17 -32.58 8.03
N CYS A 870 13.71 -32.12 9.19
CA CYS A 870 14.47 -31.22 10.06
C CYS A 870 15.06 -31.91 11.30
N GLU A 871 14.94 -33.24 11.45
CA GLU A 871 15.50 -33.96 12.61
C GLU A 871 17.00 -33.64 12.80
N GLY A 872 17.38 -33.21 14.00
CA GLY A 872 18.74 -32.75 14.33
C GLY A 872 19.01 -31.27 14.03
N GLU A 873 18.13 -30.60 13.31
CA GLU A 873 18.20 -29.17 12.95
C GLU A 873 17.07 -28.33 13.58
N VAL A 874 16.60 -28.75 14.76
CA VAL A 874 15.54 -28.08 15.53
C VAL A 874 16.06 -27.61 16.88
N LEU A 875 15.80 -26.35 17.22
CA LEU A 875 15.91 -25.86 18.60
C LEU A 875 14.59 -26.09 19.34
N TYR A 876 14.60 -26.88 20.42
CA TYR A 876 13.40 -27.09 21.22
C TYR A 876 13.13 -25.89 22.13
N LEU A 877 12.02 -25.21 21.88
CA LEU A 877 11.58 -24.01 22.58
C LEU A 877 10.94 -24.36 23.94
N PRO A 878 10.90 -23.40 24.88
CA PRO A 878 10.20 -23.56 26.15
C PRO A 878 8.71 -23.90 25.96
N TRP A 879 8.20 -24.82 26.79
CA TRP A 879 6.85 -25.40 26.67
C TRP A 879 5.71 -24.37 26.73
N GLU A 880 5.92 -23.24 27.41
CA GLU A 880 4.95 -22.16 27.55
C GLU A 880 4.65 -21.42 26.24
N TRP A 881 5.50 -21.57 25.23
CA TRP A 881 5.31 -20.97 23.90
C TRP A 881 4.38 -21.75 22.98
N ASN A 882 3.92 -22.95 23.38
CA ASN A 882 2.91 -23.70 22.62
C ASN A 882 2.19 -24.68 23.56
N VAL A 883 1.27 -24.16 24.37
CA VAL A 883 0.50 -24.97 25.33
C VAL A 883 -0.76 -25.50 24.65
N VAL A 884 -0.72 -26.76 24.25
CA VAL A 884 -1.89 -27.47 23.71
C VAL A 884 -2.98 -27.60 24.79
N HIS A 885 -4.23 -27.28 24.46
CA HIS A 885 -5.32 -27.36 25.43
C HIS A 885 -5.82 -28.81 25.66
N ASP A 886 -6.64 -29.03 26.69
CA ASP A 886 -7.26 -30.34 26.94
C ASP A 886 -8.44 -30.63 26.00
N CYS A 887 -8.12 -31.04 24.76
CA CYS A 887 -9.14 -31.43 23.77
C CYS A 887 -9.75 -32.80 24.13
N GLY A 888 -10.99 -32.83 24.61
CA GLY A 888 -11.72 -34.08 24.88
C GLY A 888 -11.13 -34.92 26.02
N GLY A 889 -10.49 -34.31 27.01
CA GLY A 889 -9.91 -35.00 28.17
C GLY A 889 -8.60 -35.75 27.87
N ARG A 890 -7.87 -35.37 26.82
CA ARG A 890 -6.61 -35.99 26.43
C ARG A 890 -5.49 -35.75 27.43
N VAL A 891 -5.52 -34.67 28.21
CA VAL A 891 -4.50 -34.43 29.25
C VAL A 891 -4.46 -35.60 30.23
N GLY A 892 -5.61 -35.96 30.81
CA GLY A 892 -5.70 -37.04 31.80
C GLY A 892 -5.65 -38.47 31.24
N ASN A 893 -5.95 -38.65 29.94
CA ASN A 893 -6.07 -40.00 29.34
C ASN A 893 -4.90 -40.39 28.43
N LEU A 894 -4.28 -39.42 27.76
CA LEU A 894 -3.26 -39.64 26.75
C LEU A 894 -1.94 -38.97 27.10
N PHE A 895 -1.94 -37.70 27.49
CA PHE A 895 -0.69 -36.96 27.73
C PHE A 895 0.05 -37.53 28.95
N VAL A 896 -0.67 -38.07 29.94
CA VAL A 896 -0.10 -38.85 31.06
C VAL A 896 0.74 -40.06 30.63
N GLN A 897 0.63 -40.51 29.37
CA GLN A 897 1.43 -41.62 28.83
C GLN A 897 2.77 -41.14 28.26
N ALA A 898 3.00 -39.82 28.12
CA ALA A 898 4.30 -39.28 27.71
C ALA A 898 5.38 -39.54 28.77
N PRO A 899 6.68 -39.43 28.45
CA PRO A 899 7.75 -39.48 29.45
C PRO A 899 7.48 -38.52 30.62
N ASN A 900 7.80 -38.94 31.84
CA ASN A 900 7.38 -38.22 33.05
C ASN A 900 7.86 -36.77 33.11
N ASP A 901 9.13 -36.54 32.77
CA ASP A 901 9.75 -35.21 32.71
C ASP A 901 9.08 -34.30 31.66
N ILE A 902 8.68 -34.86 30.52
CA ILE A 902 7.95 -34.16 29.46
C ILE A 902 6.53 -33.80 29.93
N TYR A 903 5.81 -34.74 30.54
CA TYR A 903 4.48 -34.48 31.09
C TYR A 903 4.51 -33.43 32.20
N ASP A 904 5.46 -33.52 33.14
CA ASP A 904 5.64 -32.55 34.21
C ASP A 904 5.98 -31.16 33.67
N ALA A 905 6.84 -31.08 32.65
CA ALA A 905 7.18 -29.80 32.00
C ALA A 905 5.98 -29.18 31.27
N TYR A 906 5.17 -29.99 30.57
CA TYR A 906 3.91 -29.54 29.98
C TYR A 906 2.90 -29.08 31.05
N MET A 907 2.72 -29.83 32.14
CA MET A 907 1.82 -29.44 33.22
C MET A 907 2.27 -28.14 33.90
N LYS A 908 3.59 -27.93 34.03
CA LYS A 908 4.15 -26.67 34.53
C LYS A 908 3.85 -25.50 33.59
N SER A 909 3.95 -25.68 32.27
CA SER A 909 3.71 -24.61 31.30
C SER A 909 2.26 -24.13 31.28
N ARG A 910 1.30 -25.02 31.59
CA ARG A 910 -0.13 -24.68 31.74
C ARG A 910 -0.42 -23.63 32.82
N ASN A 911 0.48 -23.44 33.79
CA ASN A 911 0.29 -22.44 34.85
C ASN A 911 0.52 -20.99 34.36
N ASN A 912 1.31 -20.80 33.30
CA ASN A 912 1.60 -19.47 32.74
C ASN A 912 1.82 -19.54 31.21
N PRO A 913 0.79 -19.91 30.44
CA PRO A 913 0.94 -20.12 29.00
C PRO A 913 1.16 -18.78 28.28
N GLN A 914 2.28 -18.66 27.56
CA GLN A 914 2.54 -17.52 26.67
C GLN A 914 1.71 -17.63 25.39
N ILE A 915 1.54 -18.85 24.87
CA ILE A 915 0.64 -19.16 23.75
C ILE A 915 -0.17 -20.40 24.10
N ILE A 916 -1.48 -20.31 23.90
CA ILE A 916 -2.44 -21.40 24.06
C ILE A 916 -2.87 -21.85 22.67
N HIS A 917 -2.69 -23.13 22.37
CA HIS A 917 -3.05 -23.73 21.10
C HIS A 917 -4.29 -24.61 21.25
N TYR A 918 -5.39 -24.22 20.59
CA TYR A 918 -6.64 -24.98 20.58
C TYR A 918 -6.59 -26.12 19.56
N ALA A 919 -5.53 -26.93 19.56
CA ALA A 919 -5.35 -28.03 18.59
C ALA A 919 -6.37 -29.15 18.80
N GLY A 920 -6.87 -29.75 17.71
CA GLY A 920 -7.87 -30.82 17.76
C GLY A 920 -9.27 -30.39 17.34
N PHE A 921 -10.29 -31.20 17.69
CA PHE A 921 -11.67 -31.02 17.21
C PHE A 921 -12.53 -30.12 18.11
N GLN A 922 -12.18 -29.99 19.39
CA GLN A 922 -12.89 -29.13 20.35
C GLN A 922 -12.30 -27.72 20.23
N LYS A 923 -13.12 -26.69 20.00
CA LYS A 923 -12.66 -25.31 19.77
C LYS A 923 -13.53 -24.33 20.55
N PRO A 924 -12.99 -23.19 21.03
CA PRO A 924 -13.76 -22.23 21.83
C PRO A 924 -14.90 -21.54 21.07
N TRP A 925 -14.85 -21.53 19.73
CA TRP A 925 -15.91 -21.00 18.85
C TRP A 925 -16.95 -22.05 18.41
N THR A 926 -16.87 -23.28 18.92
CA THR A 926 -17.89 -24.33 18.76
C THR A 926 -18.37 -24.86 20.12
N ASP A 927 -17.48 -24.91 21.10
CA ASP A 927 -17.73 -25.30 22.47
C ASP A 927 -17.17 -24.22 23.42
N PRO A 928 -18.03 -23.35 23.98
CA PRO A 928 -17.59 -22.24 24.83
C PRO A 928 -17.08 -22.69 26.21
N ASP A 929 -17.25 -23.97 26.57
CA ASP A 929 -16.86 -24.53 27.86
C ASP A 929 -15.57 -25.36 27.78
N CYS A 930 -14.90 -25.39 26.62
CA CYS A 930 -13.64 -26.12 26.47
C CYS A 930 -12.48 -25.52 27.29
N ASP A 931 -11.41 -26.29 27.47
CA ASP A 931 -10.20 -25.83 28.17
C ASP A 931 -9.69 -24.50 27.60
N PHE A 932 -9.33 -23.58 28.50
CA PHE A 932 -8.93 -22.19 28.23
C PHE A 932 -9.90 -21.29 27.45
N ALA A 933 -11.16 -21.70 27.19
CA ALA A 933 -12.09 -20.93 26.35
C ALA A 933 -12.33 -19.48 26.83
N SER A 934 -12.32 -19.24 28.15
CA SER A 934 -12.47 -17.90 28.73
C SER A 934 -11.38 -16.92 28.27
N ILE A 935 -10.15 -17.41 28.08
CA ILE A 935 -9.02 -16.60 27.60
C ILE A 935 -9.19 -16.28 26.12
N TYR A 936 -9.66 -17.23 25.30
CA TYR A 936 -10.02 -16.96 23.90
C TYR A 936 -11.08 -15.86 23.80
N TRP A 937 -12.17 -16.03 24.54
CA TRP A 937 -13.29 -15.10 24.50
C TRP A 937 -12.99 -13.73 25.09
N ARG A 938 -11.95 -13.59 25.93
CA ARG A 938 -11.44 -12.30 26.39
C ARG A 938 -10.99 -11.43 25.21
N TYR A 939 -10.26 -11.99 24.26
CA TYR A 939 -9.80 -11.26 23.06
C TYR A 939 -10.85 -11.22 21.96
N ALA A 940 -11.49 -12.36 21.67
CA ALA A 940 -12.40 -12.50 20.53
C ALA A 940 -13.58 -11.52 20.56
N ARG A 941 -14.07 -11.15 21.77
CA ARG A 941 -15.16 -10.19 21.94
C ARG A 941 -14.82 -8.74 21.56
N GLU A 942 -13.55 -8.41 21.45
CA GLU A 942 -13.08 -7.08 21.07
C GLU A 942 -12.81 -6.96 19.56
N THR A 943 -13.10 -8.02 18.79
CA THR A 943 -12.85 -8.11 17.35
C THR A 943 -14.12 -7.84 16.53
N PRO A 944 -14.01 -7.37 15.27
CA PRO A 944 -15.16 -7.03 14.42
C PRO A 944 -15.92 -8.25 13.86
N PHE A 945 -15.59 -9.45 14.36
CA PHE A 945 -16.22 -10.72 13.98
C PHE A 945 -16.85 -11.44 15.17
N TYR A 946 -16.98 -10.78 16.32
CA TYR A 946 -17.55 -11.36 17.54
C TYR A 946 -18.93 -12.01 17.30
N GLU A 947 -19.86 -11.31 16.63
CA GLU A 947 -21.20 -11.82 16.35
C GLU A 947 -21.16 -13.03 15.40
N ARG A 948 -20.18 -13.09 14.49
CA ARG A 948 -19.99 -14.27 13.62
C ARG A 948 -19.51 -15.48 14.42
N LEU A 949 -18.63 -15.27 15.40
CA LEU A 949 -18.17 -16.32 16.32
C LEU A 949 -19.32 -16.81 17.21
N LEU A 950 -20.12 -15.90 17.77
CA LEU A 950 -21.31 -16.27 18.54
C LEU A 950 -22.29 -17.10 17.71
N LYS A 951 -22.55 -16.69 16.46
CA LYS A 951 -23.39 -17.46 15.54
C LYS A 951 -22.86 -18.89 15.32
N ARG A 952 -21.54 -19.09 15.29
CA ARG A 952 -20.93 -20.42 15.18
C ARG A 952 -21.17 -21.26 16.43
N VAL A 953 -20.98 -20.68 17.62
CA VAL A 953 -21.29 -21.35 18.90
C VAL A 953 -22.75 -21.78 18.92
N VAL A 954 -23.69 -20.85 18.69
CA VAL A 954 -25.13 -21.14 18.71
C VAL A 954 -25.50 -22.24 17.71
N LYS A 955 -24.90 -22.24 16.51
CA LYS A 955 -25.13 -23.31 15.53
C LYS A 955 -24.55 -24.65 15.96
N ALA A 956 -23.39 -24.66 16.60
CA ALA A 956 -22.73 -25.88 17.05
C ALA A 956 -23.41 -26.49 18.29
N THR A 957 -23.95 -25.65 19.18
CA THR A 957 -24.61 -26.07 20.43
C THR A 957 -26.14 -26.15 20.33
N ALA A 958 -26.72 -25.82 19.17
CA ALA A 958 -28.15 -25.96 18.94
C ALA A 958 -28.60 -27.40 19.24
N PRO A 959 -29.67 -27.61 20.03
CA PRO A 959 -30.16 -28.96 20.31
C PRO A 959 -30.52 -29.63 18.98
N LYS A 960 -29.89 -30.77 18.71
CA LYS A 960 -30.28 -31.60 17.56
C LYS A 960 -31.72 -32.03 17.80
N THR A 961 -32.68 -31.45 17.07
CA THR A 961 -34.07 -31.90 17.11
C THR A 961 -34.05 -33.41 16.88
N PRO A 962 -34.56 -34.23 17.81
CA PRO A 962 -34.65 -35.66 17.56
C PRO A 962 -35.50 -35.80 16.31
N VAL A 963 -34.92 -36.39 15.26
CA VAL A 963 -35.68 -36.79 14.08
C VAL A 963 -36.71 -37.77 14.62
N ILE A 964 -37.95 -37.30 14.81
CA ILE A 964 -39.10 -38.18 14.87
C ILE A 964 -39.07 -38.87 13.52
N VAL A 965 -38.59 -40.11 13.50
CA VAL A 965 -38.75 -41.01 12.38
C VAL A 965 -40.25 -41.28 12.29
N THR A 966 -40.96 -40.35 11.67
CA THR A 966 -42.16 -40.71 10.94
C THR A 966 -41.66 -41.61 9.82
N PRO A 967 -42.12 -42.87 9.72
CA PRO A 967 -41.66 -43.76 8.66
C PRO A 967 -41.99 -43.07 7.34
N ALA A 968 -40.94 -42.57 6.68
CA ALA A 968 -41.06 -41.92 5.39
C ALA A 968 -41.73 -42.91 4.45
N LYS A 969 -42.82 -42.45 3.81
CA LYS A 969 -43.44 -43.16 2.70
C LYS A 969 -42.33 -43.63 1.75
N PRO A 970 -42.33 -44.91 1.34
CA PRO A 970 -41.27 -45.45 0.50
C PRO A 970 -41.13 -44.60 -0.77
N PRO A 971 -39.90 -44.37 -1.25
CA PRO A 971 -39.62 -43.49 -2.36
C PRO A 971 -40.43 -43.92 -3.59
N ARG A 972 -40.98 -42.95 -4.33
CA ARG A 972 -41.62 -43.22 -5.62
C ARG A 972 -40.60 -43.95 -6.49
N ALA A 973 -40.86 -45.22 -6.79
CA ALA A 973 -39.92 -46.17 -7.39
C ALA A 973 -39.50 -45.87 -8.84
N VAL A 974 -39.90 -44.73 -9.40
CA VAL A 974 -39.62 -44.31 -10.77
C VAL A 974 -39.50 -42.79 -10.75
N GLY A 975 -38.28 -42.27 -11.00
CA GLY A 975 -38.01 -40.84 -11.13
C GLY A 975 -38.80 -40.22 -12.27
N GLU A 976 -39.02 -38.90 -12.21
CA GLU A 976 -39.96 -38.19 -13.10
C GLU A 976 -39.64 -38.32 -14.59
N ASP A 977 -38.37 -38.59 -14.93
CA ASP A 977 -37.87 -38.65 -16.31
C ASP A 977 -37.81 -40.07 -16.90
N ASN A 978 -38.37 -41.08 -16.24
CA ASN A 978 -38.25 -42.46 -16.71
C ASN A 978 -39.15 -42.73 -17.94
N PRO A 979 -38.60 -43.22 -19.06
CA PRO A 979 -39.33 -43.45 -20.31
C PRO A 979 -40.50 -44.44 -20.18
N ILE A 980 -40.51 -45.30 -19.15
CA ILE A 980 -41.62 -46.22 -18.87
C ILE A 980 -42.91 -45.48 -18.47
N ARG A 981 -42.83 -44.25 -17.91
CA ARG A 981 -44.02 -43.45 -17.57
C ARG A 981 -44.81 -42.99 -18.80
N LYS A 982 -44.16 -42.73 -19.95
CA LYS A 982 -44.84 -42.31 -21.19
C LYS A 982 -45.79 -43.36 -21.75
N ILE A 983 -45.58 -44.64 -21.40
CA ILE A 983 -46.43 -45.76 -21.84
C ILE A 983 -47.51 -46.07 -20.79
N ILE A 984 -47.19 -45.96 -19.49
CA ILE A 984 -48.07 -46.41 -18.40
C ILE A 984 -49.06 -45.31 -17.95
N ASP A 985 -48.65 -44.04 -17.98
CA ASP A 985 -49.42 -42.93 -17.41
C ASP A 985 -50.66 -42.52 -18.23
N PRO A 986 -50.71 -42.64 -19.58
CA PRO A 986 -51.91 -42.31 -20.36
C PRO A 986 -53.03 -43.36 -20.25
N ILE A 987 -52.70 -44.61 -19.93
CA ILE A 987 -53.60 -45.76 -20.12
C ILE A 987 -54.20 -46.23 -18.79
N MET A 988 -53.63 -45.86 -17.64
CA MET A 988 -54.11 -46.34 -16.34
C MET A 988 -54.16 -45.27 -15.24
N PRO A 989 -55.33 -45.07 -14.61
CA PRO A 989 -55.52 -44.08 -13.56
C PRO A 989 -54.53 -44.22 -12.40
N ILE A 990 -54.10 -43.07 -11.88
CA ILE A 990 -53.24 -42.96 -10.71
C ILE A 990 -53.95 -43.63 -9.51
N GLY A 991 -53.37 -44.72 -8.99
CA GLY A 991 -53.84 -45.41 -7.78
C GLY A 991 -54.43 -46.82 -7.97
N SER A 992 -54.46 -47.38 -9.19
CA SER A 992 -55.01 -48.72 -9.41
C SER A 992 -54.07 -49.88 -9.00
N ARG A 993 -54.64 -50.97 -8.46
CA ARG A 993 -53.89 -52.17 -8.00
C ARG A 993 -53.04 -52.82 -9.09
N ARG A 994 -53.44 -52.72 -10.37
CA ARG A 994 -52.67 -53.26 -11.52
C ARG A 994 -51.34 -52.52 -11.74
N ARG A 995 -51.25 -51.23 -11.35
CA ARG A 995 -50.05 -50.40 -11.46
C ARG A 995 -48.96 -50.76 -10.43
N GLU A 996 -49.36 -51.34 -9.29
CA GLU A 996 -48.41 -51.75 -8.24
C GLU A 996 -47.79 -53.13 -8.48
N LEU A 997 -48.51 -54.05 -9.14
CA LEU A 997 -48.01 -55.39 -9.48
C LEU A 997 -46.84 -55.34 -10.47
N LEU A 998 -46.93 -54.47 -11.50
CA LEU A 998 -45.85 -54.29 -12.48
C LEU A 998 -44.58 -53.64 -11.90
N LYS A 999 -44.74 -52.77 -10.89
CA LYS A 999 -43.61 -52.20 -10.15
C LYS A 999 -42.91 -53.23 -9.26
N SER A 1000 -43.58 -54.32 -8.88
CA SER A 1000 -42.96 -55.39 -8.07
C SER A 1000 -42.11 -56.31 -8.95
N ILE A 1001 -42.55 -56.61 -10.17
CA ILE A 1001 -41.79 -57.41 -11.15
C ILE A 1001 -40.47 -56.71 -11.54
N GLY A 1002 -40.50 -55.39 -11.72
CA GLY A 1002 -39.29 -54.59 -12.00
C GLY A 1002 -38.28 -54.51 -10.86
N ARG A 1003 -38.71 -54.72 -9.60
CA ARG A 1003 -37.82 -54.74 -8.42
C ARG A 1003 -37.00 -56.03 -8.33
N THR A 1004 -37.60 -57.17 -8.65
CA THR A 1004 -36.94 -58.49 -8.58
C THR A 1004 -35.84 -58.66 -9.63
N ALA A 1005 -35.96 -57.99 -10.79
CA ALA A 1005 -34.97 -58.09 -11.87
C ALA A 1005 -33.64 -57.34 -11.61
N ARG A 1006 -33.53 -56.53 -10.56
CA ARG A 1006 -32.35 -55.67 -10.28
C ARG A 1006 -31.59 -55.98 -8.98
N GLY A 1007 -31.86 -57.11 -8.34
CA GLY A 1007 -30.94 -57.72 -7.37
C GLY A 1007 -30.56 -56.88 -6.13
N ARG A 1008 -31.43 -55.97 -5.66
CA ARG A 1008 -31.26 -55.29 -4.38
C ARG A 1008 -32.34 -55.78 -3.42
N ARG A 1009 -31.93 -56.40 -2.30
CA ARG A 1009 -32.82 -56.73 -1.19
C ARG A 1009 -33.36 -55.47 -0.52
#